data_AF-A0A1L7WSR6-F1
#
_entry.id   AF-A0A1L7WSR6-F1
#
_cell.length_a   1.000
_cell.length_b   1.000
_cell.length_c   1.000
_cell.angle_alpha   90.00
_cell.angle_beta   90.00
_cell.angle_gamma   90.00
#
_symmetry.space_group_name_H-M   'P 1'
#
loop_
_entity.id
_entity.type
_entity.pdbx_description
1 polymer ?
#
loop_
_entity_poly.entity_id
_entity_poly.type
_entity_poly.pdbx_seq_one_letter_code
_entity_poly.pdbx_strand_id
1 'polypeptide(L)'
;MVKKEKSATPAPRATPRATPSSQNGSILSFFSKKAASSTPTPSNGSSNGVLQANDTSKAVNAMPQPSVKKPAFRKNTVKTMTTPVPSSDAMGPSSSQENGLPDEQKSVNDASFGSSPSRKAKKIVSYAESDDESDEDAFDPAGIKPKKRRTQKKVVEDDDDEDIFVGGLDGAADDDDEEMDDFVVDDDSDAPVKPSKKRKRPTSTATSRKRPEIAPPTPFEKDDEDEDMDMGIPGPSTAQQWKYDPDNIEPLQARSANISKKPEAGKKVVKEKASKSEPEKRHPWLVNLQDIDRNPIGHPDYDPRTLYIPPLAFDKFSPFEKQYWEIKQKFWDTVVFFKKGKFYELYEIDATIGHQLFDLKLTDRVNMRMVGVPEMSLDHWANQFVAKGYKIARVDQVESALGKEMREIEEKTQKGKKDKIIRRELACVLTRGTLVDGSMLQDDMATYCVAIKEFIVDDLPSFGIVFVDTATGQFFLSDFVDDVDLTKFETFVAQTRPQELLLEKGCISTKAIRILKNNTSPTTVWNYFKPGKEFWPAEIARRELDCSGYFVSKEADGNEVWPEKLEEARDKDLVMSALGALVQYLRTLKIERDLLSQGNFTSYSPIQKGTTLVLDGQTLINLEVFANTFDGSTDGTLFTLLNRCVTPFGKRMFRQWVCHPLADAHRINERLDAVDMLNKDRSLSDQFTASMTRMPDLERLISRIHAGSCRAEDFVKVIDGFGQIEYTMDLLSAFKGGDGIIDRLIAAMPDLKKPLKFWKTAFDHQKAKENKILIPERGVEESFDDSQDRIEELEQNLQKLLKKKRSEMGHNPKIVFKDIGKEVYQIEVPTSIKPPTGWQVMSSAGKVKRYYFPELKAMIRQLQEAQETHGQIVKQVAGRLYARFDEDYMTWLQAVKVVSQLDCLISLAAASAALGEPSCRPTFVESERSILEFEELRHPCMLPNVSDFIPNDVKLGGDTANINLLTGANAAGKSTMLRMTCVAVIMAQIGCYVPCVSATLTPCDRIMSRLGANDNIFAAQSTFFVELSETKKILSEATSRSLVILDELGRGTSSYDGVAVAQSVLHHVATHIGCIGFFATHYHSIATEFAGHPEVAPKRMQIHVDDENRQVTFLYKLEDGVAEGSFGMHCAAMCGIPNKVIDRAEVAAREWEHTSRLKESLDKARSGCYIPLGVQSDVSWVLKEALSEDGVEERGLNVLMKAIANL
;
A
#
# COMPACT_ATOMS: atom_id res chain seq x y z
N MET A 1 51.16 30.02 -29.05
CA MET A 1 52.52 30.56 -28.83
C MET A 1 52.41 31.76 -27.88
N VAL A 2 53.27 31.88 -26.84
CA VAL A 2 53.56 33.14 -26.08
C VAL A 2 52.36 33.74 -25.30
N LYS A 3 52.35 34.14 -24.01
CA LYS A 3 53.15 34.06 -22.75
C LYS A 3 52.10 34.23 -21.59
N LYS A 4 52.21 33.75 -20.34
CA LYS A 4 53.03 34.25 -19.19
C LYS A 4 52.96 35.79 -18.95
N GLU A 5 52.81 36.35 -17.73
CA GLU A 5 52.73 35.78 -16.37
C GLU A 5 52.17 36.78 -15.30
N LYS A 6 51.61 36.25 -14.19
CA LYS A 6 51.42 36.78 -12.79
C LYS A 6 51.62 38.28 -12.43
N SER A 7 50.70 38.82 -11.61
CA SER A 7 50.94 39.39 -10.25
C SER A 7 49.62 39.84 -9.56
N ALA A 8 49.60 40.18 -8.26
CA ALA A 8 48.36 40.39 -7.47
C ALA A 8 48.42 41.50 -6.39
N THR A 9 47.22 41.98 -5.98
CA THR A 9 46.86 42.77 -4.76
C THR A 9 47.52 44.17 -4.58
N PRO A 10 47.08 45.09 -3.66
CA PRO A 10 46.21 44.92 -2.47
C PRO A 10 45.08 45.97 -2.17
N ALA A 11 44.23 45.63 -1.18
CA ALA A 11 43.54 46.46 -0.16
C ALA A 11 42.65 47.71 -0.51
N PRO A 12 41.38 47.78 0.00
CA PRO A 12 40.50 48.97 -0.07
C PRO A 12 40.08 49.58 1.30
N ARG A 13 39.66 50.87 1.34
CA ARG A 13 38.88 51.44 2.47
C ARG A 13 38.06 52.73 2.14
N ALA A 14 36.73 52.65 2.37
CA ALA A 14 35.78 53.70 2.82
C ALA A 14 35.24 54.89 1.93
N THR A 15 33.95 54.77 1.51
CA THR A 15 32.82 55.77 1.59
C THR A 15 32.86 57.11 0.78
N PRO A 16 31.80 58.00 0.69
CA PRO A 16 30.42 57.99 1.25
C PRO A 16 29.22 58.51 0.35
N ARG A 17 27.95 58.36 0.84
CA ARG A 17 26.71 59.19 0.62
C ARG A 17 26.00 59.30 -0.77
N ALA A 18 24.73 59.75 -0.93
CA ALA A 18 23.43 59.58 -0.18
C ALA A 18 22.23 60.42 -0.74
N THR A 19 20.99 59.87 -0.70
CA THR A 19 19.66 60.55 -0.50
C THR A 19 19.15 61.60 -1.53
N PRO A 20 17.88 62.12 -1.47
CA PRO A 20 16.74 61.93 -0.54
C PRO A 20 15.53 61.22 -1.22
N SER A 21 14.23 61.26 -0.83
CA SER A 21 13.39 61.97 0.19
C SER A 21 12.17 61.06 0.60
N SER A 22 11.03 61.44 1.23
CA SER A 22 10.45 62.69 1.77
C SER A 22 9.22 62.43 2.71
N GLN A 23 9.15 63.16 3.84
CA GLN A 23 7.97 63.82 4.49
C GLN A 23 6.64 63.07 4.77
N ASN A 24 6.02 63.08 5.97
CA ASN A 24 6.23 63.65 7.34
C ASN A 24 5.41 62.79 8.36
N GLY A 25 5.44 62.86 9.72
CA GLY A 25 6.15 63.69 10.72
C GLY A 25 5.23 64.68 11.49
N SER A 26 5.02 64.67 12.82
CA SER A 26 5.43 63.77 13.93
C SER A 26 4.32 63.66 15.04
N ILE A 27 4.37 63.91 16.37
CA ILE A 27 5.31 64.55 17.32
C ILE A 27 4.94 64.25 18.83
N LEU A 28 5.94 64.18 19.76
CA LEU A 28 5.88 64.28 21.26
C LEU A 28 5.09 63.22 22.10
N SER A 29 5.48 62.79 23.32
CA SER A 29 6.41 63.26 24.40
C SER A 29 6.94 62.06 25.26
N PHE A 30 7.52 62.06 26.48
CA PHE A 30 7.83 63.05 27.55
C PHE A 30 9.19 62.70 28.29
N PHE A 31 9.31 62.69 29.65
CA PHE A 31 10.62 62.76 30.37
C PHE A 31 10.77 62.11 31.79
N SER A 32 11.86 61.33 31.99
CA SER A 32 12.88 61.37 33.13
C SER A 32 12.47 61.06 34.62
N LYS A 33 13.34 60.81 35.64
CA LYS A 33 14.81 61.03 35.85
C LYS A 33 15.42 60.31 37.12
N LYS A 34 16.69 59.85 37.05
CA LYS A 34 17.77 59.68 38.11
C LYS A 34 17.62 58.85 39.44
N ALA A 35 18.34 57.71 39.50
CA ALA A 35 19.49 57.29 40.37
C ALA A 35 19.67 57.59 41.89
N ALA A 36 20.10 56.56 42.66
CA ALA A 36 20.91 56.58 43.92
C ALA A 36 21.51 55.17 44.29
N SER A 37 22.36 55.04 45.33
CA SER A 37 23.10 53.79 45.69
C SER A 37 23.54 53.65 47.17
N SER A 38 23.56 52.43 47.76
CA SER A 38 24.34 52.09 49.00
C SER A 38 24.37 50.58 49.35
N THR A 39 25.27 50.17 50.27
CA THR A 39 25.41 48.84 50.92
C THR A 39 25.67 49.04 52.42
N PRO A 40 25.25 48.14 53.35
CA PRO A 40 26.23 47.25 54.02
C PRO A 40 25.68 45.90 54.61
N THR A 41 26.58 45.07 55.16
CA THR A 41 26.38 43.92 56.08
C THR A 41 26.42 44.37 57.58
N PRO A 42 26.45 43.53 58.68
CA PRO A 42 26.48 42.05 58.84
C PRO A 42 25.69 41.40 60.04
N SER A 43 25.84 40.07 60.22
CA SER A 43 26.06 39.31 61.49
C SER A 43 24.93 38.76 62.42
N ASN A 44 25.17 37.51 62.88
CA ASN A 44 25.00 36.87 64.21
C ASN A 44 23.63 36.64 64.92
N GLY A 45 23.56 35.48 65.62
CA GLY A 45 22.66 35.15 66.75
C GLY A 45 21.56 34.13 66.40
N SER A 46 21.45 32.88 66.88
CA SER A 46 21.92 32.08 68.04
C SER A 46 20.92 31.90 69.21
N SER A 47 20.66 30.62 69.53
CA SER A 47 20.18 30.04 70.81
C SER A 47 18.67 29.96 71.15
N ASN A 48 18.30 28.72 71.53
CA ASN A 48 17.46 28.28 72.65
C ASN A 48 15.99 28.74 72.82
N GLY A 49 15.09 27.75 72.81
CA GLY A 49 13.72 27.82 73.35
C GLY A 49 13.27 26.44 73.87
N VAL A 50 13.72 26.05 75.05
CA VAL A 50 13.40 24.75 75.70
C VAL A 50 12.17 24.88 76.59
N LEU A 51 11.25 23.91 76.52
CA LEU A 51 10.36 23.36 77.57
C LEU A 51 9.60 22.17 76.93
N GLN A 52 9.58 20.91 77.40
CA GLN A 52 9.30 20.30 78.72
C GLN A 52 7.87 20.58 79.25
N ALA A 53 7.09 19.61 79.75
CA ALA A 53 7.34 18.16 79.95
C ALA A 53 6.03 17.33 80.19
N ASN A 54 6.15 15.99 80.16
CA ASN A 54 5.35 14.98 80.92
C ASN A 54 3.82 14.87 80.63
N ASP A 55 3.04 13.83 81.00
CA ASP A 55 3.24 12.48 81.61
C ASP A 55 1.98 11.58 81.28
N THR A 56 1.74 10.32 81.69
CA THR A 56 2.44 9.30 82.53
C THR A 56 2.01 7.87 82.11
N SER A 57 2.96 6.93 81.93
CA SER A 57 2.82 5.47 82.29
C SER A 57 1.78 4.59 81.52
N LYS A 58 1.73 3.23 81.51
CA LYS A 58 2.46 2.05 82.08
C LYS A 58 2.57 0.98 80.95
N ALA A 59 3.63 0.17 80.71
CA ALA A 59 4.45 -0.71 81.57
C ALA A 59 3.79 -2.11 81.86
N VAL A 60 4.44 -3.30 81.86
CA VAL A 60 5.83 -3.75 81.50
C VAL A 60 5.96 -5.31 81.59
N ASN A 61 6.93 -5.94 80.88
CA ASN A 61 7.51 -7.32 81.06
C ASN A 61 6.66 -8.61 80.85
N ALA A 62 7.21 -9.85 80.74
CA ALA A 62 8.43 -10.40 80.06
C ALA A 62 8.61 -11.95 80.26
N MET A 63 9.00 -12.70 79.21
CA MET A 63 9.83 -13.96 79.18
C MET A 63 9.43 -15.21 80.03
N PRO A 64 10.11 -16.41 79.96
CA PRO A 64 10.93 -17.08 78.90
C PRO A 64 10.43 -18.53 78.55
N GLN A 65 11.24 -19.35 77.83
CA GLN A 65 11.00 -20.80 77.55
C GLN A 65 11.31 -21.73 78.77
N PRO A 66 10.98 -23.06 78.78
CA PRO A 66 11.89 -24.10 78.20
C PRO A 66 11.31 -25.49 77.74
N SER A 67 11.81 -26.00 76.60
CA SER A 67 12.30 -27.40 76.34
C SER A 67 11.48 -28.74 76.51
N VAL A 68 11.72 -29.67 75.56
CA VAL A 68 12.16 -31.11 75.72
C VAL A 68 11.24 -32.36 75.42
N LYS A 69 11.68 -33.21 74.45
CA LYS A 69 11.53 -34.69 74.16
C LYS A 69 10.13 -35.33 73.90
N LYS A 70 9.84 -36.02 72.76
CA LYS A 70 10.27 -37.37 72.22
C LYS A 70 10.05 -38.58 73.18
N PRO A 71 9.77 -39.85 72.71
CA PRO A 71 9.60 -40.40 71.34
C PRO A 71 8.49 -41.52 71.16
N ALA A 72 8.48 -42.22 70.00
CA ALA A 72 8.14 -43.66 69.81
C ALA A 72 6.65 -44.13 69.88
N PHE A 73 6.16 -45.24 69.26
CA PHE A 73 6.63 -46.17 68.19
C PHE A 73 5.45 -47.06 67.68
N ARG A 74 5.58 -47.65 66.47
CA ARG A 74 4.93 -48.91 65.98
C ARG A 74 3.41 -48.82 65.67
N LYS A 75 2.78 -49.71 64.87
CA LYS A 75 3.14 -51.08 64.43
C LYS A 75 2.43 -51.48 63.11
N ASN A 76 3.10 -52.30 62.29
CA ASN A 76 2.71 -53.43 61.40
C ASN A 76 1.22 -53.65 60.97
N THR A 77 0.84 -54.40 59.92
CA THR A 77 1.39 -55.62 59.25
C THR A 77 0.63 -55.79 57.89
N VAL A 78 0.96 -56.63 56.88
CA VAL A 78 1.92 -57.75 56.71
C VAL A 78 2.42 -57.87 55.24
N LYS A 79 2.95 -59.05 54.87
CA LYS A 79 3.65 -59.50 53.64
C LYS A 79 2.70 -60.29 52.71
N THR A 80 3.01 -60.61 51.45
CA THR A 80 4.14 -61.41 50.92
C THR A 80 4.36 -61.16 49.41
N MET A 81 5.44 -61.53 48.70
CA MET A 81 6.87 -61.94 48.91
C MET A 81 7.55 -61.90 47.48
N THR A 82 8.83 -62.21 47.16
CA THR A 82 9.96 -62.89 47.85
C THR A 82 11.33 -62.41 47.29
N THR A 83 12.37 -62.47 48.14
CA THR A 83 13.84 -62.66 47.93
C THR A 83 14.52 -62.71 46.53
N PRO A 84 15.82 -62.30 46.42
CA PRO A 84 16.58 -61.39 47.30
C PRO A 84 17.63 -60.42 46.65
N VAL A 85 17.67 -59.17 47.17
CA VAL A 85 18.85 -58.36 47.63
C VAL A 85 20.11 -58.28 46.73
N PRO A 86 20.65 -57.10 46.31
CA PRO A 86 20.60 -55.72 46.91
C PRO A 86 19.32 -54.87 46.68
N SER A 87 19.11 -53.60 47.12
CA SER A 87 19.89 -52.49 47.77
C SER A 87 20.77 -51.57 46.87
N SER A 88 20.91 -50.24 47.08
CA SER A 88 20.26 -49.29 48.05
C SER A 88 20.59 -47.79 47.76
N ASP A 89 19.66 -46.91 48.19
CA ASP A 89 19.80 -45.51 48.70
C ASP A 89 20.10 -44.29 47.76
N ALA A 90 19.37 -43.15 47.83
CA ALA A 90 18.16 -42.77 48.62
C ALA A 90 17.36 -41.55 48.04
N MET A 91 16.17 -41.23 48.60
CA MET A 91 15.17 -40.22 48.14
C MET A 91 14.35 -39.56 49.30
N GLY A 92 13.41 -38.65 48.98
CA GLY A 92 12.17 -38.28 49.75
C GLY A 92 10.89 -38.62 48.94
N PRO A 93 9.70 -37.94 49.05
CA PRO A 93 9.21 -36.88 49.96
C PRO A 93 7.81 -37.22 50.60
N SER A 94 7.02 -36.26 51.16
CA SER A 94 5.59 -36.49 51.53
C SER A 94 4.70 -35.25 51.76
N SER A 95 3.36 -35.44 51.74
CA SER A 95 2.27 -34.44 51.92
C SER A 95 0.95 -35.07 52.49
N SER A 96 -0.25 -34.73 51.97
CA SER A 96 -1.63 -35.15 52.38
C SER A 96 -2.13 -34.59 53.73
N GLN A 97 -3.42 -34.61 54.13
CA GLN A 97 -4.67 -35.29 53.66
C GLN A 97 -5.80 -34.22 53.41
N GLU A 98 -7.14 -34.39 53.41
CA GLU A 98 -8.11 -35.48 53.69
C GLU A 98 -9.54 -35.14 53.11
N ASN A 99 -10.49 -36.11 53.17
CA ASN A 99 -11.97 -35.99 52.95
C ASN A 99 -12.46 -35.77 51.49
N GLY A 100 -13.75 -35.98 51.15
CA GLY A 100 -14.95 -36.33 51.95
C GLY A 100 -16.02 -37.17 51.20
N LEU A 101 -17.21 -37.39 51.79
CA LEU A 101 -18.19 -38.46 51.45
C LEU A 101 -19.66 -38.07 51.77
N PRO A 102 -20.75 -38.84 51.43
CA PRO A 102 -20.81 -40.21 50.83
C PRO A 102 -21.84 -40.48 49.68
N ASP A 103 -21.69 -41.65 49.02
CA ASP A 103 -22.72 -42.64 48.53
C ASP A 103 -23.90 -42.27 47.55
N GLU A 104 -24.47 -43.17 46.71
CA GLU A 104 -24.28 -44.62 46.47
C GLU A 104 -24.70 -45.11 45.03
N GLN A 105 -24.14 -46.26 44.58
CA GLN A 105 -24.64 -47.31 43.64
C GLN A 105 -25.19 -47.07 42.18
N LYS A 106 -24.53 -47.75 41.21
CA LYS A 106 -25.04 -48.59 40.07
C LYS A 106 -25.80 -47.95 38.85
N SER A 107 -25.88 -48.55 37.64
CA SER A 107 -25.01 -49.50 36.87
C SER A 107 -25.59 -49.83 35.45
N VAL A 108 -24.73 -50.15 34.46
CA VAL A 108 -25.01 -50.87 33.16
C VAL A 108 -25.56 -50.07 31.95
N ASN A 109 -25.06 -50.45 30.76
CA ASN A 109 -25.36 -50.26 29.31
C ASN A 109 -26.74 -49.65 28.89
N ASP A 110 -27.00 -49.13 27.67
CA ASP A 110 -26.45 -49.47 26.33
C ASP A 110 -26.79 -48.41 25.23
N ALA A 111 -26.27 -48.63 24.00
CA ALA A 111 -26.79 -48.26 22.66
C ALA A 111 -27.59 -46.93 22.40
N SER A 112 -26.89 -45.94 21.83
CA SER A 112 -27.19 -45.21 20.57
C SER A 112 -28.58 -44.61 20.18
N PHE A 113 -28.52 -43.46 19.48
CA PHE A 113 -29.58 -42.74 18.71
C PHE A 113 -30.65 -41.96 19.50
N GLY A 114 -30.99 -40.75 19.02
CA GLY A 114 -32.19 -40.01 19.48
C GLY A 114 -32.16 -38.49 19.31
N SER A 115 -32.80 -38.00 18.25
CA SER A 115 -33.12 -36.60 17.89
C SER A 115 -33.56 -35.61 19.00
N SER A 116 -33.27 -34.32 18.77
CA SER A 116 -33.94 -33.12 19.32
C SER A 116 -35.49 -33.22 19.28
N PRO A 117 -36.29 -32.50 20.13
CA PRO A 117 -36.57 -31.08 19.82
C PRO A 117 -37.09 -30.11 20.93
N SER A 118 -36.72 -28.83 20.79
CA SER A 118 -37.56 -27.61 20.89
C SER A 118 -38.54 -27.28 22.06
N ARG A 119 -38.45 -26.00 22.51
CA ARG A 119 -39.55 -25.07 22.89
C ARG A 119 -40.48 -25.38 24.10
N LYS A 120 -40.46 -24.50 25.11
CA LYS A 120 -41.52 -23.47 25.39
C LYS A 120 -41.14 -22.53 26.55
N ALA A 121 -41.90 -21.46 26.74
CA ALA A 121 -41.69 -20.45 27.80
C ALA A 121 -43.02 -19.90 28.38
N LYS A 122 -43.00 -19.52 29.67
CA LYS A 122 -43.84 -18.56 30.45
C LYS A 122 -43.39 -18.63 31.93
N LYS A 123 -43.20 -17.54 32.70
CA LYS A 123 -44.17 -16.59 33.31
C LYS A 123 -45.13 -17.29 34.31
N ILE A 124 -45.44 -16.77 35.52
CA ILE A 124 -45.06 -15.53 36.26
C ILE A 124 -45.41 -15.72 37.77
N VAL A 125 -45.32 -14.67 38.61
CA VAL A 125 -45.67 -14.56 40.07
C VAL A 125 -44.49 -14.90 41.00
N SER A 126 -43.90 -14.03 41.84
CA SER A 126 -44.27 -12.77 42.54
C SER A 126 -44.89 -12.95 43.94
N TYR A 127 -44.17 -12.55 44.99
CA TYR A 127 -44.53 -11.42 45.87
C TYR A 127 -43.29 -10.98 46.68
N ALA A 128 -43.34 -9.84 47.36
CA ALA A 128 -42.22 -9.21 48.09
C ALA A 128 -42.69 -8.63 49.42
N GLU A 129 -41.76 -8.41 50.36
CA GLU A 129 -41.77 -7.39 51.45
C GLU A 129 -40.49 -7.54 52.32
N SER A 130 -40.24 -6.58 53.23
CA SER A 130 -39.15 -6.51 54.23
C SER A 130 -37.76 -6.02 53.78
N ASP A 131 -37.08 -5.16 54.57
CA ASP A 131 -37.39 -3.76 54.96
C ASP A 131 -36.21 -3.11 55.75
N ASP A 132 -36.26 -1.77 55.88
CA ASP A 132 -35.83 -0.89 56.99
C ASP A 132 -34.36 -0.51 57.37
N GLU A 133 -34.21 0.83 57.51
CA GLU A 133 -33.54 1.66 58.54
C GLU A 133 -32.00 1.86 58.63
N SER A 134 -31.52 2.98 58.08
CA SER A 134 -30.98 4.19 58.78
C SER A 134 -30.47 5.22 57.74
N ASP A 135 -30.97 6.45 57.60
CA ASP A 135 -31.05 7.64 58.49
C ASP A 135 -29.68 8.26 58.82
N GLU A 136 -29.43 9.59 58.83
CA GLU A 136 -30.25 10.83 58.74
C GLU A 136 -29.75 11.72 57.54
N ASP A 137 -30.34 12.82 57.04
CA ASP A 137 -31.70 13.46 56.99
C ASP A 137 -31.61 14.65 55.95
N ALA A 138 -32.70 15.44 55.78
CA ALA A 138 -32.71 16.90 55.64
C ALA A 138 -33.19 17.56 54.31
N PHE A 139 -34.50 17.42 54.09
CA PHE A 139 -35.46 18.45 53.60
C PHE A 139 -35.89 18.60 52.12
N ASP A 140 -37.22 18.43 51.97
CA ASP A 140 -38.16 18.64 50.84
C ASP A 140 -38.66 20.15 50.86
N PRO A 141 -39.65 20.68 50.06
CA PRO A 141 -40.62 19.96 49.25
C PRO A 141 -41.15 20.53 47.91
N ALA A 142 -42.03 19.70 47.32
CA ALA A 142 -43.20 20.04 46.48
C ALA A 142 -42.99 20.39 44.98
N GLY A 143 -43.19 19.39 44.12
CA GLY A 143 -43.29 19.57 42.65
C GLY A 143 -44.73 19.77 42.13
N ILE A 144 -44.91 19.81 40.80
CA ILE A 144 -46.21 19.74 40.08
C ILE A 144 -46.01 19.29 38.61
N LYS A 145 -47.04 18.66 38.02
CA LYS A 145 -47.13 18.19 36.61
C LYS A 145 -47.98 19.19 35.77
N PRO A 146 -48.08 19.13 34.41
CA PRO A 146 -47.23 18.56 33.34
C PRO A 146 -47.19 19.49 32.06
N LYS A 147 -46.98 18.89 30.86
CA LYS A 147 -47.62 19.21 29.53
C LYS A 147 -47.05 20.31 28.59
N LYS A 148 -46.70 19.81 27.39
CA LYS A 148 -47.21 20.17 26.03
C LYS A 148 -47.19 21.64 25.51
N ARG A 149 -46.77 21.71 24.23
CA ARG A 149 -47.28 22.58 23.12
C ARG A 149 -46.91 24.09 23.23
N ARG A 150 -46.84 24.92 22.16
CA ARG A 150 -46.87 24.81 20.67
C ARG A 150 -47.06 26.24 20.13
N THR A 151 -46.59 26.56 18.91
CA THR A 151 -47.05 27.72 18.06
C THR A 151 -46.83 29.14 18.63
N GLN A 152 -46.80 30.24 17.86
CA GLN A 152 -46.38 30.56 16.47
C GLN A 152 -46.36 32.11 16.31
N LYS A 153 -45.62 32.64 15.31
CA LYS A 153 -45.90 33.83 14.44
C LYS A 153 -46.78 34.99 15.00
N LYS A 154 -46.50 36.28 14.78
CA LYS A 154 -45.97 36.99 13.57
C LYS A 154 -45.82 38.53 13.87
N VAL A 155 -45.58 39.35 12.82
CA VAL A 155 -45.66 40.85 12.76
C VAL A 155 -44.34 41.52 13.24
N VAL A 156 -43.52 42.22 12.43
CA VAL A 156 -43.67 43.51 11.66
C VAL A 156 -43.55 44.73 12.62
N GLU A 157 -42.85 45.85 12.33
CA GLU A 157 -42.51 46.56 11.06
C GLU A 157 -41.02 47.04 10.99
N ASP A 158 -40.71 48.12 10.25
CA ASP A 158 -39.36 48.55 9.79
C ASP A 158 -38.57 49.54 10.69
N ASP A 159 -37.32 49.85 10.25
CA ASP A 159 -36.41 50.98 10.57
C ASP A 159 -35.65 51.06 11.92
N ASP A 160 -34.67 52.00 11.95
CA ASP A 160 -33.74 52.47 12.99
C ASP A 160 -32.61 51.53 13.50
N ASP A 161 -31.48 51.58 12.77
CA ASP A 161 -30.14 52.05 13.18
C ASP A 161 -29.42 51.65 14.51
N GLU A 162 -28.07 51.68 14.41
CA GLU A 162 -27.04 51.91 15.46
C GLU A 162 -26.82 50.85 16.59
N ASP A 163 -25.60 50.57 17.06
CA ASP A 163 -24.24 50.82 16.53
C ASP A 163 -23.18 49.94 17.29
N ILE A 164 -21.89 50.19 17.04
CA ILE A 164 -20.69 49.93 17.87
C ILE A 164 -20.10 48.49 17.83
N PHE A 165 -18.89 48.21 17.30
CA PHE A 165 -17.88 49.02 16.58
C PHE A 165 -17.23 50.21 17.35
N VAL A 166 -16.02 50.72 17.09
CA VAL A 166 -14.86 50.39 16.22
C VAL A 166 -13.61 50.46 17.15
N GLY A 167 -12.33 50.26 16.78
CA GLY A 167 -11.65 50.05 15.49
C GLY A 167 -10.17 49.73 15.71
N GLY A 168 -9.27 49.70 14.71
CA GLY A 168 -9.38 50.24 13.34
C GLY A 168 -9.15 51.76 13.31
N LEU A 169 -8.43 52.36 12.35
CA LEU A 169 -7.66 51.86 11.18
C LEU A 169 -6.26 52.55 11.19
N ASP A 170 -5.39 52.62 10.17
CA ASP A 170 -5.39 52.34 8.71
C ASP A 170 -3.91 52.17 8.25
N GLY A 171 -3.50 51.85 7.01
CA GLY A 171 -4.24 51.67 5.75
C GLY A 171 -3.31 51.60 4.52
N ALA A 172 -3.88 51.82 3.32
CA ALA A 172 -3.25 52.03 2.00
C ALA A 172 -2.78 50.80 1.16
N ALA A 173 -3.68 50.39 0.24
CA ALA A 173 -3.57 50.52 -1.23
C ALA A 173 -2.53 49.75 -2.09
N ASP A 174 -3.08 49.24 -3.21
CA ASP A 174 -2.55 49.08 -4.59
C ASP A 174 -1.63 47.91 -5.01
N ASP A 175 -1.80 47.57 -6.30
CA ASP A 175 -1.02 46.81 -7.30
C ASP A 175 -0.94 45.25 -7.34
N ASP A 176 -1.50 44.73 -8.46
CA ASP A 176 -0.99 43.74 -9.44
C ASP A 176 -1.27 42.21 -9.42
N ASP A 177 -1.75 41.78 -10.62
CA ASP A 177 -1.57 40.54 -11.40
C ASP A 177 -2.26 39.19 -11.05
N GLU A 178 -3.48 39.04 -11.61
CA GLU A 178 -3.95 37.86 -12.37
C GLU A 178 -3.05 37.66 -13.63
N GLU A 179 -3.03 36.60 -14.43
CA GLU A 179 -3.86 35.40 -14.70
C GLU A 179 -2.88 34.33 -15.29
N MET A 180 -2.94 33.01 -15.04
CA MET A 180 -3.88 32.03 -15.65
C MET A 180 -4.05 32.19 -17.17
N ASP A 181 -3.24 31.46 -17.96
CA ASP A 181 -3.26 31.50 -19.44
C ASP A 181 -3.69 30.13 -20.02
N ASP A 182 -4.84 30.10 -20.72
CA ASP A 182 -5.55 28.87 -21.15
C ASP A 182 -5.45 28.70 -22.68
N PHE A 183 -4.75 27.65 -23.14
CA PHE A 183 -4.31 27.57 -24.54
C PHE A 183 -5.38 27.03 -25.50
N VAL A 184 -6.08 27.96 -26.16
CA VAL A 184 -6.93 27.70 -27.33
C VAL A 184 -6.31 28.37 -28.58
N VAL A 185 -6.48 27.75 -29.75
CA VAL A 185 -6.03 28.30 -31.04
C VAL A 185 -7.24 28.72 -31.89
N ASP A 186 -7.18 29.93 -32.46
CA ASP A 186 -8.28 30.58 -33.18
C ASP A 186 -8.62 29.97 -34.56
N ASP A 187 -9.83 30.28 -35.02
CA ASP A 187 -10.20 30.39 -36.44
C ASP A 187 -11.00 31.70 -36.63
N ASP A 188 -10.70 32.47 -37.69
CA ASP A 188 -10.97 33.90 -37.77
C ASP A 188 -11.66 34.31 -39.09
N SER A 189 -12.79 35.03 -39.01
CA SER A 189 -13.28 35.92 -40.08
C SER A 189 -14.52 36.77 -39.72
N ASP A 190 -14.27 37.88 -39.04
CA ASP A 190 -14.75 39.24 -39.38
C ASP A 190 -16.26 39.52 -39.70
N ALA A 191 -16.97 40.03 -38.68
CA ALA A 191 -17.78 41.28 -38.73
C ALA A 191 -19.08 41.40 -39.61
N PRO A 192 -19.82 42.54 -39.51
CA PRO A 192 -20.47 43.05 -38.29
C PRO A 192 -21.95 43.50 -38.50
N VAL A 193 -22.65 43.92 -37.42
CA VAL A 193 -23.30 45.25 -37.26
C VAL A 193 -24.09 45.35 -35.93
N LYS A 194 -24.21 46.57 -35.38
CA LYS A 194 -24.79 46.91 -34.06
C LYS A 194 -26.26 47.45 -34.18
N PRO A 195 -26.86 48.25 -33.26
CA PRO A 195 -27.64 47.70 -32.13
C PRO A 195 -28.98 48.44 -31.80
N SER A 196 -29.57 48.06 -30.65
CA SER A 196 -30.27 48.92 -29.65
C SER A 196 -31.79 48.78 -29.45
N LYS A 197 -32.30 49.39 -28.36
CA LYS A 197 -33.58 49.08 -27.65
C LYS A 197 -34.34 50.36 -27.25
N LYS A 198 -35.66 50.22 -26.99
CA LYS A 198 -36.65 51.04 -26.21
C LYS A 198 -37.94 51.27 -27.04
N ARG A 199 -39.17 51.42 -26.49
CA ARG A 199 -39.67 51.55 -25.09
C ARG A 199 -41.07 50.90 -24.90
N LYS A 200 -41.78 51.17 -23.78
CA LYS A 200 -42.95 50.43 -23.25
C LYS A 200 -44.35 51.04 -23.57
N ARG A 201 -45.36 50.16 -23.78
CA ARG A 201 -46.79 50.09 -23.28
C ARG A 201 -47.71 51.37 -23.22
N PRO A 202 -49.06 51.26 -23.27
CA PRO A 202 -49.90 50.64 -22.21
C PRO A 202 -51.12 49.77 -22.66
N THR A 203 -51.97 49.35 -21.71
CA THR A 203 -52.93 48.21 -21.73
C THR A 203 -53.97 48.37 -20.59
N SER A 204 -55.21 47.79 -20.52
CA SER A 204 -56.07 46.99 -21.43
C SER A 204 -57.45 46.71 -20.76
N THR A 205 -58.49 46.29 -21.51
CA THR A 205 -59.92 46.10 -21.08
C THR A 205 -60.60 44.93 -21.85
N ALA A 206 -61.76 44.33 -21.49
CA ALA A 206 -62.53 44.16 -20.24
C ALA A 206 -63.71 43.14 -20.43
N THR A 207 -64.56 42.90 -19.39
CA THR A 207 -65.86 42.16 -19.37
C THR A 207 -65.85 40.61 -19.34
N SER A 208 -67.01 39.96 -19.03
CA SER A 208 -67.22 38.49 -18.92
C SER A 208 -68.71 38.10 -18.61
N ARG A 209 -69.02 36.78 -18.47
CA ARG A 209 -70.25 36.09 -17.91
C ARG A 209 -71.22 35.46 -18.96
N LYS A 210 -71.97 34.35 -18.75
CA LYS A 210 -72.01 33.23 -17.73
C LYS A 210 -73.00 32.09 -18.16
N ARG A 211 -72.63 30.78 -18.01
CA ARG A 211 -73.44 29.53 -17.74
C ARG A 211 -74.72 29.23 -18.59
N PRO A 212 -75.46 28.07 -18.48
CA PRO A 212 -75.40 26.87 -17.60
C PRO A 212 -75.18 25.55 -18.40
N GLU A 213 -75.83 24.40 -18.13
CA GLU A 213 -75.49 23.32 -17.15
C GLU A 213 -76.15 21.96 -17.58
N ILE A 214 -75.94 20.84 -16.85
CA ILE A 214 -76.60 19.49 -16.96
C ILE A 214 -75.98 18.48 -17.97
N ALA A 215 -76.17 17.18 -17.71
CA ALA A 215 -75.64 15.96 -18.39
C ALA A 215 -76.68 14.79 -18.28
N PRO A 216 -76.47 13.53 -18.77
CA PRO A 216 -75.39 12.93 -19.56
C PRO A 216 -75.95 12.45 -20.95
N PRO A 217 -76.01 11.17 -21.46
CA PRO A 217 -75.59 9.82 -21.03
C PRO A 217 -74.57 9.13 -22.02
N THR A 218 -74.92 7.96 -22.59
CA THR A 218 -74.12 6.95 -23.33
C THR A 218 -75.07 6.02 -24.14
N PRO A 219 -74.61 5.01 -24.92
CA PRO A 219 -73.47 4.88 -25.86
C PRO A 219 -73.94 4.37 -27.26
N PHE A 220 -73.03 4.02 -28.20
CA PHE A 220 -72.94 2.69 -28.89
C PHE A 220 -71.87 2.67 -30.02
N GLU A 221 -71.22 1.50 -30.21
CA GLU A 221 -70.57 0.90 -31.42
C GLU A 221 -69.66 1.74 -32.38
N LYS A 222 -68.38 1.35 -32.61
CA LYS A 222 -67.80 0.33 -33.55
C LYS A 222 -67.82 0.80 -35.03
N ASP A 223 -66.77 0.66 -35.86
CA ASP A 223 -65.46 -0.02 -35.76
C ASP A 223 -64.34 0.74 -36.54
N ASP A 224 -63.07 0.42 -36.22
CA ASP A 224 -61.83 0.34 -37.04
C ASP A 224 -61.54 1.41 -38.13
N GLU A 225 -60.54 2.28 -37.96
CA GLU A 225 -59.07 2.12 -38.22
C GLU A 225 -58.64 2.52 -39.66
N ASP A 226 -57.92 3.65 -39.76
CA ASP A 226 -56.67 3.76 -40.55
C ASP A 226 -55.84 5.00 -40.10
N GLU A 227 -54.59 5.12 -40.58
CA GLU A 227 -53.51 5.96 -40.01
C GLU A 227 -53.56 7.47 -40.31
N ASP A 228 -53.06 8.32 -39.39
CA ASP A 228 -52.33 9.57 -39.74
C ASP A 228 -51.39 10.06 -38.59
N MET A 229 -50.49 11.02 -38.87
CA MET A 229 -49.32 11.33 -38.03
C MET A 229 -49.34 12.66 -37.22
N ASP A 230 -48.51 12.65 -36.17
CA ASP A 230 -47.48 13.66 -35.81
C ASP A 230 -47.63 14.63 -34.60
N MET A 231 -46.50 14.74 -33.87
CA MET A 231 -45.96 15.83 -33.03
C MET A 231 -46.83 16.67 -32.05
N GLY A 232 -46.40 16.74 -30.78
CA GLY A 232 -46.93 17.70 -29.78
C GLY A 232 -46.24 17.69 -28.40
N ILE A 233 -45.19 18.52 -28.24
CA ILE A 233 -44.35 18.69 -27.02
C ILE A 233 -45.16 19.05 -25.75
N PRO A 234 -44.81 18.50 -24.57
CA PRO A 234 -44.64 19.37 -23.39
C PRO A 234 -43.51 19.00 -22.41
N GLY A 235 -43.08 20.02 -21.68
CA GLY A 235 -42.42 19.98 -20.37
C GLY A 235 -42.62 21.34 -19.68
N PRO A 236 -41.98 21.64 -18.52
CA PRO A 236 -41.21 20.77 -17.62
C PRO A 236 -41.72 20.82 -16.16
N SER A 237 -41.16 19.92 -15.31
CA SER A 237 -41.11 20.00 -13.83
C SER A 237 -42.43 20.08 -13.03
N THR A 238 -42.54 19.23 -12.00
CA THR A 238 -43.20 19.62 -10.74
C THR A 238 -42.74 18.72 -9.59
N ALA A 239 -41.89 19.24 -8.71
CA ALA A 239 -41.65 18.63 -7.41
C ALA A 239 -42.66 19.19 -6.40
N GLN A 240 -43.51 18.34 -5.81
CA GLN A 240 -44.37 18.72 -4.69
C GLN A 240 -44.34 17.68 -3.56
N GLN A 241 -43.50 18.00 -2.57
CA GLN A 241 -43.89 18.13 -1.16
C GLN A 241 -44.82 17.05 -0.58
N TRP A 242 -44.26 16.16 0.22
CA TRP A 242 -45.02 15.35 1.18
C TRP A 242 -45.71 16.24 2.22
N LYS A 243 -46.95 15.90 2.58
CA LYS A 243 -47.63 16.46 3.74
C LYS A 243 -47.46 15.52 4.93
N TYR A 244 -46.82 16.01 5.98
CA TYR A 244 -46.74 15.33 7.27
C TYR A 244 -48.02 15.60 8.07
N ASP A 245 -48.70 14.54 8.52
CA ASP A 245 -49.92 14.63 9.34
C ASP A 245 -49.60 14.23 10.79
N PRO A 246 -49.61 15.18 11.76
CA PRO A 246 -49.06 14.97 13.10
C PRO A 246 -49.96 14.21 14.07
N ASP A 247 -51.22 13.94 13.72
CA ASP A 247 -52.20 13.32 14.62
C ASP A 247 -52.49 11.83 14.28
N ASN A 248 -51.75 11.22 13.33
CA ASN A 248 -51.80 9.77 13.08
C ASN A 248 -50.80 8.99 13.97
N ILE A 249 -51.32 8.21 14.94
CA ILE A 249 -50.52 7.51 15.95
C ILE A 249 -50.71 5.98 15.89
N GLU A 250 -51.22 5.44 14.77
CA GLU A 250 -51.37 3.98 14.58
C GLU A 250 -50.29 3.40 13.65
N PRO A 251 -49.48 2.42 14.11
CA PRO A 251 -48.52 1.74 13.25
C PRO A 251 -49.26 0.78 12.30
N LEU A 252 -49.26 1.12 11.00
CA LEU A 252 -49.88 0.32 9.94
C LEU A 252 -49.23 -1.07 9.82
N GLN A 253 -49.81 -2.04 10.51
CA GLN A 253 -49.42 -3.45 10.42
C GLN A 253 -49.69 -4.00 9.02
N ALA A 254 -48.66 -4.59 8.39
CA ALA A 254 -48.83 -5.32 7.14
C ALA A 254 -49.71 -6.56 7.33
N ARG A 255 -50.94 -6.55 6.80
CA ARG A 255 -51.79 -7.74 6.70
C ARG A 255 -51.53 -8.49 5.40
N SER A 256 -51.41 -9.80 5.50
CA SER A 256 -51.02 -10.69 4.42
C SER A 256 -52.22 -11.32 3.69
N ALA A 257 -51.98 -11.58 2.41
CA ALA A 257 -52.57 -12.65 1.59
C ALA A 257 -54.03 -12.55 1.07
N ASN A 258 -54.13 -12.90 -0.22
CA ASN A 258 -55.23 -13.65 -0.85
C ASN A 258 -56.62 -13.00 -0.97
N ILE A 259 -56.77 -12.17 -2.00
CA ILE A 259 -57.98 -12.19 -2.86
C ILE A 259 -57.53 -12.52 -4.29
N SER A 260 -58.24 -13.43 -4.95
CA SER A 260 -57.89 -13.97 -6.28
C SER A 260 -58.19 -12.98 -7.41
N LYS A 261 -57.25 -12.79 -8.33
CA LYS A 261 -57.47 -12.01 -9.56
C LYS A 261 -58.31 -12.79 -10.56
N LYS A 262 -59.40 -12.21 -11.06
CA LYS A 262 -59.86 -12.46 -12.43
C LYS A 262 -59.05 -11.58 -13.40
N PRO A 263 -58.78 -12.02 -14.64
CA PRO A 263 -58.01 -11.24 -15.59
C PRO A 263 -58.91 -10.22 -16.33
N GLU A 264 -58.70 -8.93 -16.08
CA GLU A 264 -59.09 -7.90 -17.05
C GLU A 264 -57.98 -7.76 -18.10
N ALA A 265 -58.29 -8.09 -19.34
CA ALA A 265 -57.46 -7.75 -20.49
C ALA A 265 -57.65 -6.26 -20.85
N GLY A 266 -56.67 -5.64 -21.54
CA GLY A 266 -56.87 -4.32 -22.14
C GLY A 266 -56.12 -3.14 -21.53
N LYS A 267 -55.03 -3.36 -20.76
CA LYS A 267 -53.99 -2.33 -20.61
C LYS A 267 -52.69 -2.82 -21.24
N LYS A 268 -52.21 -2.11 -22.28
CA LYS A 268 -50.82 -2.23 -22.74
C LYS A 268 -49.94 -1.89 -21.54
N VAL A 269 -49.22 -2.89 -21.01
CA VAL A 269 -48.20 -2.65 -19.99
C VAL A 269 -47.10 -1.85 -20.65
N VAL A 270 -47.08 -0.54 -20.39
CA VAL A 270 -45.89 0.28 -20.63
C VAL A 270 -44.81 -0.32 -19.75
N LYS A 271 -43.87 -1.05 -20.35
CA LYS A 271 -42.71 -1.58 -19.63
C LYS A 271 -42.07 -0.41 -18.89
N GLU A 272 -41.95 -0.54 -17.57
CA GLU A 272 -41.19 0.43 -16.80
C GLU A 272 -39.76 0.49 -17.34
N LYS A 273 -39.21 1.71 -17.41
CA LYS A 273 -37.85 1.94 -17.86
C LYS A 273 -36.87 1.17 -16.98
N ALA A 274 -35.85 0.56 -17.58
CA ALA A 274 -34.90 -0.29 -16.84
C ALA A 274 -34.10 0.53 -15.82
N SER A 275 -33.78 1.78 -16.16
CA SER A 275 -33.23 2.83 -15.29
C SER A 275 -34.16 3.28 -14.16
N LYS A 276 -35.44 2.93 -14.17
CA LYS A 276 -36.42 3.24 -13.12
C LYS A 276 -36.80 2.03 -12.24
N SER A 277 -36.24 0.85 -12.51
CA SER A 277 -36.57 -0.40 -11.80
C SER A 277 -35.29 -1.15 -11.40
N GLU A 278 -35.20 -1.49 -10.10
CA GLU A 278 -34.05 -2.21 -9.55
C GLU A 278 -33.91 -3.61 -10.20
N PRO A 279 -32.67 -4.13 -10.38
CA PRO A 279 -32.44 -5.38 -11.11
C PRO A 279 -33.13 -6.57 -10.45
N GLU A 280 -33.14 -6.61 -9.12
CA GLU A 280 -33.86 -7.58 -8.28
C GLU A 280 -35.35 -7.71 -8.63
N LYS A 281 -36.01 -6.60 -8.98
CA LYS A 281 -37.42 -6.56 -9.37
C LYS A 281 -37.65 -7.06 -10.81
N ARG A 282 -36.62 -7.05 -11.67
CA ARG A 282 -36.63 -7.59 -13.04
C ARG A 282 -36.10 -9.03 -13.14
N HIS A 283 -35.24 -9.43 -12.21
CA HIS A 283 -34.60 -10.73 -12.14
C HIS A 283 -34.73 -11.30 -10.72
N PRO A 284 -35.81 -12.05 -10.42
CA PRO A 284 -36.07 -12.55 -9.06
C PRO A 284 -34.98 -13.46 -8.47
N TRP A 285 -34.09 -14.00 -9.31
CA TRP A 285 -32.92 -14.78 -8.90
C TRP A 285 -31.74 -13.91 -8.41
N LEU A 286 -31.76 -12.58 -8.64
CA LEU A 286 -30.82 -11.65 -7.99
C LEU A 286 -31.20 -11.35 -6.52
N VAL A 287 -32.45 -11.60 -6.11
CA VAL A 287 -32.88 -11.42 -4.70
C VAL A 287 -32.25 -12.46 -3.79
N ASN A 288 -32.16 -13.70 -4.27
CA ASN A 288 -31.55 -14.83 -3.56
C ASN A 288 -30.28 -15.25 -4.29
N LEU A 289 -29.22 -14.44 -4.18
CA LEU A 289 -27.95 -14.70 -4.84
C LEU A 289 -27.39 -16.08 -4.47
N GLN A 290 -26.99 -16.83 -5.50
CA GLN A 290 -26.35 -18.13 -5.42
C GLN A 290 -25.12 -18.15 -6.33
N ASP A 291 -24.05 -18.81 -5.90
CA ASP A 291 -22.87 -19.05 -6.74
C ASP A 291 -23.18 -20.06 -7.86
N ILE A 292 -22.28 -20.26 -8.82
CA ILE A 292 -22.51 -21.15 -9.98
C ILE A 292 -22.79 -22.61 -9.58
N ASP A 293 -22.28 -23.06 -8.43
CA ASP A 293 -22.50 -24.39 -7.86
C ASP A 293 -23.82 -24.47 -7.03
N ARG A 294 -24.59 -23.36 -6.98
CA ARG A 294 -25.88 -23.11 -6.29
C ARG A 294 -25.79 -22.90 -4.77
N ASN A 295 -24.61 -22.61 -4.24
CA ASN A 295 -24.45 -22.27 -2.83
C ASN A 295 -25.06 -20.87 -2.55
N PRO A 296 -25.84 -20.67 -1.48
CA PRO A 296 -26.31 -19.34 -1.08
C PRO A 296 -25.22 -18.54 -0.33
N ILE A 297 -25.38 -17.22 -0.25
CA ILE A 297 -24.55 -16.36 0.61
C ILE A 297 -24.54 -16.91 2.05
N GLY A 298 -23.33 -17.07 2.61
CA GLY A 298 -23.11 -17.63 3.95
C GLY A 298 -22.86 -19.14 3.99
N HIS A 299 -22.97 -19.86 2.87
CA HIS A 299 -22.49 -21.24 2.78
C HIS A 299 -20.94 -21.28 2.79
N PRO A 300 -20.28 -22.25 3.46
CA PRO A 300 -18.82 -22.34 3.49
C PRO A 300 -18.16 -22.30 2.10
N ASP A 301 -18.73 -23.00 1.12
CA ASP A 301 -18.19 -23.09 -0.24
C ASP A 301 -18.58 -21.93 -1.17
N TYR A 302 -19.46 -21.02 -0.74
CA TYR A 302 -19.96 -19.90 -1.54
C TYR A 302 -18.85 -19.09 -2.21
N ASP A 303 -18.94 -18.92 -3.52
CA ASP A 303 -18.00 -18.15 -4.33
C ASP A 303 -18.60 -16.82 -4.82
N PRO A 304 -18.20 -15.66 -4.25
CA PRO A 304 -18.76 -14.35 -4.61
C PRO A 304 -18.40 -13.89 -6.03
N ARG A 305 -17.44 -14.55 -6.70
CA ARG A 305 -17.03 -14.21 -8.08
C ARG A 305 -18.01 -14.74 -9.13
N THR A 306 -18.90 -15.66 -8.76
CA THR A 306 -19.79 -16.36 -9.69
C THR A 306 -21.27 -16.22 -9.30
N LEU A 307 -22.15 -16.50 -10.26
CA LEU A 307 -23.59 -16.29 -10.14
C LEU A 307 -24.35 -17.37 -10.91
N TYR A 308 -25.27 -18.09 -10.27
CA TYR A 308 -26.15 -19.04 -10.94
C TYR A 308 -27.34 -18.35 -11.61
N ILE A 309 -27.42 -18.44 -12.94
CA ILE A 309 -28.57 -17.99 -13.72
C ILE A 309 -29.46 -19.20 -14.07
N PRO A 310 -30.74 -19.24 -13.66
CA PRO A 310 -31.62 -20.35 -14.00
C PRO A 310 -31.81 -20.53 -15.52
N PRO A 311 -31.72 -21.76 -16.09
CA PRO A 311 -31.86 -21.97 -17.53
C PRO A 311 -33.15 -21.40 -18.14
N LEU A 312 -34.28 -21.51 -17.42
CA LEU A 312 -35.58 -20.94 -17.82
C LEU A 312 -35.62 -19.40 -17.85
N ALA A 313 -34.59 -18.72 -17.32
CA ALA A 313 -34.36 -17.29 -17.49
C ALA A 313 -33.32 -17.06 -18.62
N PHE A 314 -32.22 -17.80 -18.61
CA PHE A 314 -31.16 -17.72 -19.63
C PHE A 314 -31.71 -17.89 -21.05
N ASP A 315 -32.65 -18.82 -21.27
CA ASP A 315 -33.24 -19.04 -22.60
C ASP A 315 -34.14 -17.93 -23.12
N LYS A 316 -34.61 -17.02 -22.25
CA LYS A 316 -35.46 -15.89 -22.63
C LYS A 316 -34.68 -14.65 -23.05
N PHE A 317 -33.37 -14.62 -22.79
CA PHE A 317 -32.49 -13.54 -23.21
C PHE A 317 -32.30 -13.51 -24.74
N SER A 318 -32.22 -12.30 -25.30
CA SER A 318 -31.77 -12.12 -26.68
C SER A 318 -30.32 -12.59 -26.84
N PRO A 319 -29.84 -12.92 -28.06
CA PRO A 319 -28.45 -13.37 -28.28
C PRO A 319 -27.39 -12.40 -27.72
N PHE A 320 -27.68 -11.10 -27.70
CA PHE A 320 -26.80 -10.08 -27.11
C PHE A 320 -26.77 -10.15 -25.58
N GLU A 321 -27.94 -10.25 -24.94
CA GLU A 321 -28.04 -10.47 -23.49
C GLU A 321 -27.41 -11.80 -23.07
N LYS A 322 -27.51 -12.87 -23.89
CA LYS A 322 -26.83 -14.16 -23.63
C LYS A 322 -25.31 -14.02 -23.60
N GLN A 323 -24.69 -13.37 -24.60
CA GLN A 323 -23.24 -13.12 -24.60
C GLN A 323 -22.77 -12.32 -23.36
N TYR A 324 -23.55 -11.32 -22.94
CA TYR A 324 -23.25 -10.53 -21.74
C TYR A 324 -23.35 -11.37 -20.45
N TRP A 325 -24.48 -12.04 -20.25
CA TRP A 325 -24.72 -12.83 -19.04
C TRP A 325 -23.84 -14.08 -18.95
N GLU A 326 -23.42 -14.66 -20.07
CA GLU A 326 -22.47 -15.78 -20.09
C GLU A 326 -21.09 -15.43 -19.52
N ILE A 327 -20.66 -14.17 -19.68
CA ILE A 327 -19.45 -13.62 -19.06
C ILE A 327 -19.77 -13.20 -17.62
N LYS A 328 -20.82 -12.38 -17.41
CA LYS A 328 -21.14 -11.82 -16.09
C LYS A 328 -21.49 -12.88 -15.02
N GLN A 329 -21.96 -14.07 -15.40
CA GLN A 329 -22.16 -15.20 -14.47
C GLN A 329 -20.86 -15.83 -13.92
N LYS A 330 -19.73 -15.65 -14.64
CA LYS A 330 -18.38 -16.12 -14.26
C LYS A 330 -17.53 -15.03 -13.60
N PHE A 331 -17.94 -13.77 -13.78
CA PHE A 331 -17.23 -12.54 -13.40
C PHE A 331 -18.21 -11.57 -12.70
N TRP A 332 -18.86 -12.05 -11.65
CA TRP A 332 -19.91 -11.31 -10.94
C TRP A 332 -19.35 -10.13 -10.12
N ASP A 333 -18.18 -10.34 -9.49
CA ASP A 333 -17.41 -9.36 -8.72
C ASP A 333 -16.69 -8.29 -9.58
N THR A 334 -16.72 -8.46 -10.90
CA THR A 334 -15.87 -7.76 -11.87
C THR A 334 -16.72 -6.90 -12.80
N VAL A 335 -16.34 -5.63 -13.00
CA VAL A 335 -17.08 -4.66 -13.83
C VAL A 335 -16.86 -4.97 -15.31
N VAL A 336 -17.91 -5.27 -16.07
CA VAL A 336 -17.80 -5.70 -17.47
C VAL A 336 -17.96 -4.51 -18.43
N PHE A 337 -16.88 -4.15 -19.12
CA PHE A 337 -16.87 -3.16 -20.20
C PHE A 337 -17.13 -3.89 -21.53
N PHE A 338 -18.35 -3.77 -22.06
CA PHE A 338 -18.83 -4.60 -23.17
C PHE A 338 -18.88 -3.83 -24.50
N LYS A 339 -18.00 -4.17 -25.45
CA LYS A 339 -17.77 -3.39 -26.69
C LYS A 339 -18.91 -3.49 -27.71
N LYS A 340 -19.31 -2.33 -28.26
CA LYS A 340 -20.50 -2.20 -29.12
C LYS A 340 -20.32 -1.08 -30.15
N GLY A 341 -19.48 -1.33 -31.15
CA GLY A 341 -18.96 -0.29 -32.04
C GLY A 341 -17.91 0.52 -31.29
N LYS A 342 -17.89 1.85 -31.50
CA LYS A 342 -16.91 2.78 -30.92
C LYS A 342 -17.15 3.12 -29.43
N PHE A 343 -17.86 2.28 -28.70
CA PHE A 343 -18.23 2.47 -27.29
C PHE A 343 -18.12 1.16 -26.51
N TYR A 344 -17.74 1.26 -25.25
CA TYR A 344 -17.96 0.22 -24.25
C TYR A 344 -19.21 0.57 -23.44
N GLU A 345 -20.17 -0.34 -23.37
CA GLU A 345 -21.38 -0.20 -22.54
C GLU A 345 -21.22 -1.09 -21.30
N LEU A 346 -21.48 -0.52 -20.11
CA LEU A 346 -21.62 -1.24 -18.84
C LEU A 346 -23.11 -1.45 -18.59
N TYR A 347 -23.53 -2.61 -18.06
CA TYR A 347 -24.95 -2.95 -17.87
C TYR A 347 -25.30 -3.29 -16.42
N GLU A 348 -26.59 -3.18 -16.09
CA GLU A 348 -27.16 -3.66 -14.83
C GLU A 348 -26.43 -3.17 -13.57
N ILE A 349 -25.78 -4.04 -12.78
CA ILE A 349 -25.12 -3.60 -11.54
C ILE A 349 -23.94 -2.67 -11.86
N ASP A 350 -23.15 -3.00 -12.88
CA ASP A 350 -22.00 -2.24 -13.37
C ASP A 350 -22.41 -0.85 -13.87
N ALA A 351 -23.59 -0.74 -14.48
CA ALA A 351 -24.17 0.55 -14.90
C ALA A 351 -24.53 1.46 -13.72
N THR A 352 -24.91 0.91 -12.57
CA THR A 352 -25.16 1.70 -11.36
C THR A 352 -23.87 2.09 -10.66
N ILE A 353 -22.86 1.21 -10.62
CA ILE A 353 -21.52 1.55 -10.11
C ILE A 353 -20.95 2.74 -10.92
N GLY A 354 -20.98 2.66 -12.25
CA GLY A 354 -20.50 3.75 -13.11
C GLY A 354 -21.31 5.05 -12.99
N HIS A 355 -22.61 4.97 -12.73
CA HIS A 355 -23.44 6.16 -12.48
C HIS A 355 -23.17 6.78 -11.11
N GLN A 356 -22.98 5.97 -10.06
CA GLN A 356 -22.82 6.45 -8.67
C GLN A 356 -21.41 6.95 -8.33
N LEU A 357 -20.37 6.41 -8.97
CA LEU A 357 -18.98 6.81 -8.70
C LEU A 357 -18.46 7.93 -9.61
N PHE A 358 -19.05 8.09 -10.81
CA PHE A 358 -18.48 8.89 -11.89
C PHE A 358 -19.53 9.71 -12.67
N ASP A 359 -20.75 9.84 -12.12
CA ASP A 359 -21.90 10.55 -12.72
C ASP A 359 -22.26 10.16 -14.16
N LEU A 360 -21.80 9.00 -14.64
CA LEU A 360 -22.02 8.55 -16.01
C LEU A 360 -23.52 8.43 -16.30
N LYS A 361 -23.96 9.00 -17.42
CA LYS A 361 -25.38 9.20 -17.73
C LYS A 361 -26.13 7.88 -17.93
N LEU A 362 -26.88 7.47 -16.91
CA LEU A 362 -27.71 6.27 -16.93
C LEU A 362 -28.82 6.35 -17.99
N THR A 363 -28.92 5.33 -18.83
CA THR A 363 -29.90 5.22 -19.92
C THR A 363 -30.43 3.78 -20.05
N ASP A 364 -31.44 3.57 -20.91
CA ASP A 364 -32.00 2.24 -21.21
C ASP A 364 -31.54 1.75 -22.59
N ARG A 365 -31.01 0.53 -22.68
CA ARG A 365 -30.65 -0.10 -23.96
C ARG A 365 -30.72 -1.63 -23.84
N VAL A 366 -31.29 -2.29 -24.85
CA VAL A 366 -31.50 -3.76 -24.88
C VAL A 366 -32.20 -4.32 -23.63
N ASN A 367 -33.29 -3.67 -23.18
CA ASN A 367 -34.07 -4.09 -21.99
C ASN A 367 -33.29 -4.05 -20.65
N MET A 368 -32.04 -3.60 -20.67
CA MET A 368 -31.18 -3.39 -19.51
C MET A 368 -30.95 -1.89 -19.25
N ARG A 369 -30.55 -1.56 -18.01
CA ARG A 369 -30.01 -0.22 -17.69
C ARG A 369 -28.52 -0.17 -18.05
N MET A 370 -28.04 0.95 -18.57
CA MET A 370 -26.68 1.10 -19.09
C MET A 370 -26.04 2.47 -18.83
N VAL A 371 -24.72 2.49 -18.69
CA VAL A 371 -23.86 3.67 -18.96
C VAL A 371 -22.84 3.28 -20.01
N GLY A 372 -22.19 4.23 -20.67
CA GLY A 372 -21.21 3.89 -21.70
C GLY A 372 -20.18 4.98 -21.95
N VAL A 373 -18.99 4.56 -22.34
CA VAL A 373 -17.81 5.40 -22.56
C VAL A 373 -17.27 5.19 -23.99
N PRO A 374 -16.73 6.24 -24.65
CA PRO A 374 -16.05 6.09 -25.93
C PRO A 374 -14.86 5.12 -25.87
N GLU A 375 -14.60 4.42 -26.97
CA GLU A 375 -13.44 3.53 -27.11
C GLU A 375 -12.10 4.24 -26.86
N MET A 376 -11.98 5.50 -27.30
CA MET A 376 -10.77 6.31 -27.14
C MET A 376 -10.45 6.73 -25.68
N SER A 377 -11.41 6.61 -24.76
CA SER A 377 -11.21 6.95 -23.35
C SER A 377 -11.37 5.74 -22.42
N LEU A 378 -11.36 4.51 -22.97
CA LEU A 378 -11.38 3.28 -22.18
C LEU A 378 -10.28 3.29 -21.11
N ASP A 379 -9.03 3.52 -21.49
CA ASP A 379 -7.87 3.42 -20.59
C ASP A 379 -8.02 4.35 -19.37
N HIS A 380 -8.47 5.59 -19.59
CA HIS A 380 -8.75 6.55 -18.52
C HIS A 380 -9.85 6.05 -17.56
N TRP A 381 -10.99 5.59 -18.09
CA TRP A 381 -12.08 5.10 -17.26
C TRP A 381 -11.71 3.80 -16.54
N ALA A 382 -10.95 2.90 -17.19
CA ALA A 382 -10.44 1.69 -16.57
C ALA A 382 -9.56 2.02 -15.37
N ASN A 383 -8.62 2.95 -15.51
CA ASN A 383 -7.75 3.40 -14.43
C ASN A 383 -8.55 3.96 -13.24
N GLN A 384 -9.62 4.74 -13.49
CA GLN A 384 -10.49 5.28 -12.43
C GLN A 384 -11.22 4.17 -11.64
N PHE A 385 -11.72 3.13 -12.31
CA PHE A 385 -12.37 1.99 -11.64
C PHE A 385 -11.34 1.13 -10.87
N VAL A 386 -10.16 0.84 -11.44
CA VAL A 386 -9.08 0.07 -10.75
C VAL A 386 -8.54 0.83 -9.55
N ALA A 387 -8.37 2.15 -9.65
CA ALA A 387 -7.95 3.01 -8.52
C ALA A 387 -8.94 2.97 -7.35
N LYS A 388 -10.23 2.77 -7.62
CA LYS A 388 -11.29 2.55 -6.61
C LYS A 388 -11.40 1.09 -6.13
N GLY A 389 -10.51 0.20 -6.57
CA GLY A 389 -10.45 -1.21 -6.14
C GLY A 389 -11.32 -2.18 -6.94
N TYR A 390 -11.93 -1.76 -8.05
CA TYR A 390 -12.74 -2.65 -8.90
C TYR A 390 -11.89 -3.42 -9.91
N LYS A 391 -12.17 -4.71 -10.06
CA LYS A 391 -11.71 -5.52 -11.20
C LYS A 391 -12.50 -5.16 -12.45
N ILE A 392 -11.88 -5.25 -13.62
CA ILE A 392 -12.48 -4.85 -14.90
C ILE A 392 -12.30 -5.91 -15.97
N ALA A 393 -13.38 -6.40 -16.55
CA ALA A 393 -13.38 -7.31 -17.69
C ALA A 393 -13.54 -6.52 -18.99
N ARG A 394 -12.52 -6.51 -19.87
CA ARG A 394 -12.64 -5.93 -21.22
C ARG A 394 -13.16 -6.99 -22.19
N VAL A 395 -14.34 -6.75 -22.76
CA VAL A 395 -14.97 -7.67 -23.71
C VAL A 395 -15.00 -7.04 -25.10
N ASP A 396 -14.08 -7.48 -25.97
CA ASP A 396 -13.87 -6.97 -27.31
C ASP A 396 -14.78 -7.64 -28.36
N GLN A 397 -14.82 -7.07 -29.56
CA GLN A 397 -15.49 -7.65 -30.73
C GLN A 397 -14.45 -8.39 -31.58
N VAL A 398 -14.63 -9.71 -31.74
CA VAL A 398 -13.65 -10.59 -32.41
C VAL A 398 -13.67 -10.42 -33.94
N GLU A 399 -14.80 -9.96 -34.49
CA GLU A 399 -15.00 -9.75 -35.92
C GLU A 399 -15.43 -8.32 -36.25
N SER A 400 -14.97 -7.80 -37.38
CA SER A 400 -15.46 -6.54 -37.95
C SER A 400 -16.85 -6.71 -38.57
N ALA A 401 -17.51 -5.59 -38.89
CA ALA A 401 -18.81 -5.64 -39.57
C ALA A 401 -18.72 -6.25 -40.99
N LEU A 402 -17.57 -6.10 -41.66
CA LEU A 402 -17.28 -6.70 -42.97
C LEU A 402 -16.91 -8.18 -42.84
N GLY A 403 -16.05 -8.55 -41.88
CA GLY A 403 -15.75 -9.94 -41.57
C GLY A 403 -17.00 -10.76 -41.25
N LYS A 404 -17.94 -10.16 -40.52
CA LYS A 404 -19.27 -10.74 -40.27
C LYS A 404 -20.12 -10.89 -41.53
N GLU A 405 -20.10 -9.94 -42.45
CA GLU A 405 -20.83 -10.07 -43.72
C GLU A 405 -20.22 -11.17 -44.59
N MET A 406 -18.89 -11.29 -44.63
CA MET A 406 -18.18 -12.37 -45.31
C MET A 406 -18.51 -13.74 -44.70
N ARG A 407 -18.44 -13.88 -43.37
CA ARG A 407 -18.89 -15.10 -42.67
C ARG A 407 -20.36 -15.41 -42.98
N GLU A 408 -21.25 -14.42 -42.89
CA GLU A 408 -22.67 -14.61 -43.26
C GLU A 408 -22.87 -14.98 -44.73
N ILE A 409 -21.92 -14.73 -45.64
CA ILE A 409 -21.96 -15.16 -47.05
C ILE A 409 -21.46 -16.61 -47.19
N GLU A 410 -20.33 -16.96 -46.56
CA GLU A 410 -19.80 -18.33 -46.56
C GLU A 410 -20.76 -19.31 -45.85
N GLU A 411 -21.31 -18.91 -44.70
CA GLU A 411 -22.28 -19.69 -43.92
C GLU A 411 -23.61 -19.89 -44.65
N LYS A 412 -23.99 -19.08 -45.67
CA LYS A 412 -25.18 -19.37 -46.50
C LYS A 412 -25.05 -20.71 -47.22
N THR A 413 -23.84 -21.21 -47.41
CA THR A 413 -23.54 -22.51 -48.04
C THR A 413 -23.80 -23.70 -47.10
N GLN A 414 -23.85 -23.49 -45.78
CA GLN A 414 -24.09 -24.54 -44.78
C GLN A 414 -25.38 -24.28 -43.98
N LYS A 415 -26.25 -25.29 -43.81
CA LYS A 415 -27.59 -25.11 -43.21
C LYS A 415 -27.58 -25.02 -41.66
N GLY A 416 -26.78 -24.10 -41.12
CA GLY A 416 -26.65 -23.83 -39.67
C GLY A 416 -27.72 -22.88 -39.11
N LYS A 417 -27.93 -22.91 -37.78
CA LYS A 417 -29.04 -22.21 -37.10
C LYS A 417 -28.65 -20.85 -36.48
N LYS A 418 -28.05 -19.97 -37.30
CA LYS A 418 -27.94 -18.51 -37.12
C LYS A 418 -27.23 -17.99 -35.85
N ASP A 419 -25.99 -17.52 -36.00
CA ASP A 419 -25.44 -16.47 -35.14
C ASP A 419 -25.37 -15.12 -35.90
N LYS A 420 -26.45 -14.35 -35.78
CA LYS A 420 -26.67 -13.08 -36.50
C LYS A 420 -26.04 -11.86 -35.84
N ILE A 421 -25.34 -12.02 -34.72
CA ILE A 421 -24.68 -10.94 -33.99
C ILE A 421 -23.15 -11.05 -34.11
N ILE A 422 -22.46 -9.93 -33.91
CA ILE A 422 -20.99 -9.93 -33.83
C ILE A 422 -20.58 -10.73 -32.60
N ARG A 423 -19.69 -11.71 -32.75
CA ARG A 423 -19.06 -12.48 -31.65
C ARG A 423 -18.24 -11.55 -30.75
N ARG A 424 -18.34 -11.77 -29.44
CA ARG A 424 -17.64 -11.03 -28.39
C ARG A 424 -17.05 -12.00 -27.41
N GLU A 425 -15.83 -11.70 -26.97
CA GLU A 425 -15.09 -12.54 -26.04
C GLU A 425 -14.32 -11.67 -25.06
N LEU A 426 -14.04 -12.24 -23.89
CA LEU A 426 -13.20 -11.62 -22.87
C LEU A 426 -11.78 -11.52 -23.41
N ALA A 427 -11.30 -10.30 -23.65
CA ALA A 427 -9.95 -10.06 -24.14
C ALA A 427 -8.92 -10.13 -23.00
N CYS A 428 -9.23 -9.47 -21.88
CA CYS A 428 -8.44 -9.49 -20.66
C CYS A 428 -9.29 -9.09 -19.45
N VAL A 429 -8.81 -9.40 -18.25
CA VAL A 429 -9.29 -8.81 -17.00
C VAL A 429 -8.16 -7.99 -16.37
N LEU A 430 -8.45 -6.74 -16.03
CA LEU A 430 -7.54 -5.82 -15.36
C LEU A 430 -7.88 -5.79 -13.87
N THR A 431 -6.88 -5.95 -13.02
CA THR A 431 -6.97 -5.81 -11.56
C THR A 431 -5.79 -5.00 -11.05
N ARG A 432 -5.87 -4.52 -9.80
CA ARG A 432 -4.83 -3.67 -9.19
C ARG A 432 -3.47 -4.38 -9.05
N GLY A 433 -3.45 -5.70 -8.92
CA GLY A 433 -2.22 -6.49 -8.82
C GLY A 433 -1.72 -7.11 -10.12
N THR A 434 -2.45 -6.99 -11.24
CA THR A 434 -2.07 -7.60 -12.52
C THR A 434 -2.12 -6.62 -13.71
N LEU A 435 -1.75 -5.35 -13.49
CA LEU A 435 -1.62 -4.38 -14.57
C LEU A 435 -0.35 -4.64 -15.40
N VAL A 436 -0.49 -4.57 -16.73
CA VAL A 436 0.60 -4.81 -17.69
C VAL A 436 0.95 -3.58 -18.54
N ASP A 437 0.04 -2.60 -18.67
CA ASP A 437 0.32 -1.35 -19.36
C ASP A 437 0.83 -0.30 -18.36
N GLY A 438 2.04 0.21 -18.59
CA GLY A 438 2.68 1.22 -17.75
C GLY A 438 1.88 2.52 -17.65
N SER A 439 1.02 2.85 -18.63
CA SER A 439 0.12 4.02 -18.53
C SER A 439 -1.08 3.81 -17.59
N MET A 440 -1.21 2.63 -17.00
CA MET A 440 -2.23 2.30 -15.99
C MET A 440 -1.66 2.23 -14.57
N LEU A 441 -0.32 2.18 -14.43
CA LEU A 441 0.37 2.15 -13.15
C LEU A 441 0.47 3.55 -12.55
N GLN A 442 0.32 3.64 -11.23
CA GLN A 442 0.34 4.92 -10.49
C GLN A 442 1.77 5.30 -10.01
N ASP A 443 2.73 4.39 -10.13
CA ASP A 443 4.08 4.49 -9.56
C ASP A 443 5.08 3.62 -10.36
N ASP A 444 6.36 3.96 -10.26
CA ASP A 444 7.49 3.19 -10.80
C ASP A 444 7.70 1.87 -10.03
N MET A 445 7.23 1.78 -8.78
CA MET A 445 7.34 0.59 -7.94
C MET A 445 6.60 -0.63 -8.52
N ALA A 446 7.09 -1.83 -8.18
CA ALA A 446 6.49 -3.10 -8.59
C ALA A 446 5.15 -3.36 -7.87
N THR A 447 4.15 -3.81 -8.63
CA THR A 447 2.81 -4.17 -8.10
C THR A 447 2.66 -5.68 -8.05
N TYR A 448 2.90 -6.28 -6.89
CA TYR A 448 2.91 -7.75 -6.77
C TYR A 448 1.52 -8.36 -6.61
N CYS A 449 1.26 -9.39 -7.42
CA CYS A 449 0.26 -10.43 -7.16
C CYS A 449 0.95 -11.63 -6.50
N VAL A 450 0.41 -12.13 -5.38
CA VAL A 450 1.03 -13.18 -4.55
C VAL A 450 0.09 -14.36 -4.35
N ALA A 451 0.54 -15.57 -4.68
CA ALA A 451 -0.07 -16.82 -4.24
C ALA A 451 0.64 -17.35 -2.99
N ILE A 452 -0.15 -17.78 -1.99
CA ILE A 452 0.34 -18.25 -0.69
C ILE A 452 -0.25 -19.64 -0.41
N LYS A 453 0.62 -20.64 -0.25
CA LYS A 453 0.29 -21.98 0.27
C LYS A 453 0.91 -22.14 1.65
N GLU A 454 0.08 -22.31 2.67
CA GLU A 454 0.50 -22.62 4.04
C GLU A 454 0.30 -24.12 4.31
N PHE A 455 1.22 -24.72 5.05
CA PHE A 455 1.16 -26.10 5.55
C PHE A 455 1.87 -26.20 6.91
N ILE A 456 1.81 -27.37 7.56
CA ILE A 456 2.52 -27.62 8.83
C ILE A 456 3.53 -28.74 8.61
N VAL A 457 4.79 -28.49 8.97
CA VAL A 457 5.92 -29.42 8.88
C VAL A 457 6.59 -29.45 10.25
N ASP A 458 6.70 -30.63 10.85
CA ASP A 458 7.30 -30.84 12.18
C ASP A 458 6.74 -29.89 13.27
N ASP A 459 5.40 -29.78 13.33
CA ASP A 459 4.60 -28.86 14.15
C ASP A 459 4.88 -27.36 13.96
N LEU A 460 5.71 -26.98 12.98
CA LEU A 460 5.98 -25.60 12.58
C LEU A 460 5.23 -25.20 11.29
N PRO A 461 4.84 -23.93 11.15
CA PRO A 461 4.22 -23.44 9.91
C PRO A 461 5.25 -23.36 8.78
N SER A 462 4.86 -23.74 7.57
CA SER A 462 5.70 -23.69 6.38
C SER A 462 4.95 -23.11 5.19
N PHE A 463 5.64 -22.28 4.40
CA PHE A 463 5.05 -21.51 3.32
C PHE A 463 5.76 -21.78 2.00
N GLY A 464 4.97 -22.15 0.99
CA GLY A 464 5.31 -21.95 -0.42
C GLY A 464 4.66 -20.67 -0.90
N ILE A 465 5.46 -19.71 -1.35
CA ILE A 465 4.98 -18.40 -1.81
C ILE A 465 5.53 -18.15 -3.21
N VAL A 466 4.63 -17.80 -4.13
CA VAL A 466 5.00 -17.45 -5.49
C VAL A 466 4.34 -16.12 -5.85
N PHE A 467 5.14 -15.17 -6.33
CA PHE A 467 4.66 -13.83 -6.65
C PHE A 467 5.23 -13.29 -7.94
N VAL A 468 4.52 -12.36 -8.57
CA VAL A 468 4.89 -11.79 -9.87
C VAL A 468 4.60 -10.29 -9.90
N ASP A 469 5.49 -9.52 -10.50
CA ASP A 469 5.15 -8.19 -11.03
C ASP A 469 4.78 -8.36 -12.51
N THR A 470 3.49 -8.31 -12.83
CA THR A 470 3.01 -8.56 -14.20
C THR A 470 3.49 -7.52 -15.20
N ALA A 471 3.91 -6.34 -14.75
CA ALA A 471 4.42 -5.30 -15.64
C ALA A 471 5.83 -5.61 -16.16
N THR A 472 6.65 -6.31 -15.36
CA THR A 472 8.04 -6.70 -15.72
C THR A 472 8.18 -8.17 -16.10
N GLY A 473 7.17 -9.01 -15.81
CA GLY A 473 7.20 -10.43 -16.09
C GLY A 473 8.06 -11.27 -15.14
N GLN A 474 8.64 -10.65 -14.10
CA GLN A 474 9.52 -11.35 -13.17
C GLN A 474 8.72 -12.13 -12.11
N PHE A 475 8.89 -13.45 -12.11
CA PHE A 475 8.35 -14.36 -11.11
C PHE A 475 9.37 -14.62 -10.00
N PHE A 476 8.91 -14.61 -8.76
CA PHE A 476 9.69 -14.87 -7.57
C PHE A 476 9.18 -16.13 -6.86
N LEU A 477 10.10 -17.05 -6.55
CA LEU A 477 9.83 -18.34 -5.91
C LEU A 477 10.43 -18.35 -4.50
N SER A 478 9.59 -18.50 -3.48
CA SER A 478 9.98 -18.44 -2.06
C SER A 478 9.45 -19.65 -1.30
N ASP A 479 10.30 -20.23 -0.45
CA ASP A 479 10.06 -21.48 0.28
C ASP A 479 10.74 -21.43 1.63
N PHE A 480 9.98 -21.60 2.72
CA PHE A 480 10.55 -21.67 4.06
C PHE A 480 9.63 -22.37 5.08
N VAL A 481 10.24 -23.10 6.01
CA VAL A 481 9.66 -23.35 7.34
C VAL A 481 9.88 -22.08 8.18
N ASP A 482 8.87 -21.62 8.90
CA ASP A 482 8.89 -20.41 9.72
C ASP A 482 8.79 -20.73 11.23
N ASP A 483 8.93 -19.73 12.08
CA ASP A 483 8.69 -19.88 13.51
C ASP A 483 7.19 -19.77 13.87
N VAL A 484 6.86 -20.07 15.14
CA VAL A 484 5.50 -19.95 15.68
C VAL A 484 4.97 -18.50 15.65
N ASP A 485 5.86 -17.51 15.49
CA ASP A 485 5.52 -16.10 15.38
C ASP A 485 5.34 -15.59 13.94
N LEU A 486 5.64 -16.42 12.94
CA LEU A 486 5.56 -16.13 11.50
C LEU A 486 6.54 -15.04 11.07
N THR A 487 7.75 -15.03 11.66
CA THR A 487 8.80 -14.02 11.42
C THR A 487 9.14 -13.83 9.93
N LYS A 488 9.40 -14.91 9.18
CA LYS A 488 9.81 -14.81 7.77
C LYS A 488 8.65 -14.39 6.89
N PHE A 489 7.43 -14.85 7.22
CA PHE A 489 6.20 -14.46 6.56
C PHE A 489 5.87 -12.98 6.77
N GLU A 490 5.97 -12.45 7.99
CA GLU A 490 5.78 -11.01 8.25
C GLU A 490 6.86 -10.17 7.56
N THR A 491 8.12 -10.62 7.61
CA THR A 491 9.24 -9.99 6.90
C THR A 491 8.97 -9.94 5.39
N PHE A 492 8.49 -11.04 4.79
CA PHE A 492 8.06 -11.10 3.39
C PHE A 492 6.94 -10.09 3.06
N VAL A 493 5.88 -10.03 3.87
CA VAL A 493 4.72 -9.13 3.62
C VAL A 493 5.14 -7.66 3.79
N ALA A 494 5.96 -7.33 4.78
CA ALA A 494 6.51 -5.98 4.97
C ALA A 494 7.45 -5.56 3.82
N GLN A 495 8.30 -6.48 3.35
CA GLN A 495 9.20 -6.25 2.21
C GLN A 495 8.44 -6.10 0.88
N THR A 496 7.31 -6.80 0.67
CA THR A 496 6.59 -6.81 -0.63
C THR A 496 5.35 -5.92 -0.71
N ARG A 497 4.66 -5.61 0.41
CA ARG A 497 3.41 -4.81 0.48
C ARG A 497 2.39 -5.17 -0.64
N PRO A 498 1.95 -6.44 -0.74
CA PRO A 498 1.25 -6.95 -1.91
C PRO A 498 -0.10 -6.28 -2.19
N GLN A 499 -0.38 -6.06 -3.48
CA GLN A 499 -1.59 -5.39 -3.96
C GLN A 499 -2.71 -6.39 -4.31
N GLU A 500 -2.38 -7.66 -4.57
CA GLU A 500 -3.35 -8.73 -4.78
C GLU A 500 -2.86 -10.06 -4.20
N LEU A 501 -3.79 -10.79 -3.58
CA LEU A 501 -3.55 -12.03 -2.85
C LEU A 501 -4.41 -13.17 -3.42
N LEU A 502 -3.79 -14.33 -3.65
CA LEU A 502 -4.41 -15.58 -4.05
C LEU A 502 -4.23 -16.61 -2.93
N LEU A 503 -5.31 -16.86 -2.20
CA LEU A 503 -5.31 -17.65 -0.97
C LEU A 503 -6.17 -18.91 -1.13
N GLU A 504 -5.71 -20.04 -0.63
CA GLU A 504 -6.51 -21.27 -0.61
C GLU A 504 -7.62 -21.19 0.45
N LYS A 505 -8.86 -21.47 0.06
CA LYS A 505 -10.04 -21.25 0.90
C LYS A 505 -10.07 -22.23 2.07
N GLY A 506 -9.79 -21.71 3.27
CA GLY A 506 -9.87 -22.46 4.53
C GLY A 506 -8.56 -23.09 5.02
N CYS A 507 -7.45 -22.91 4.31
CA CYS A 507 -6.16 -23.52 4.65
C CYS A 507 -5.19 -22.58 5.37
N ILE A 508 -5.32 -21.25 5.19
CA ILE A 508 -4.41 -20.26 5.78
C ILE A 508 -4.82 -19.92 7.23
N SER A 509 -3.83 -19.81 8.12
CA SER A 509 -4.01 -19.59 9.54
C SER A 509 -4.52 -18.18 9.88
N THR A 510 -5.21 -18.07 11.02
CA THR A 510 -5.74 -16.79 11.52
C THR A 510 -4.64 -15.78 11.86
N LYS A 511 -3.42 -16.24 12.15
CA LYS A 511 -2.24 -15.41 12.40
C LYS A 511 -1.69 -14.84 11.09
N ALA A 512 -1.48 -15.67 10.07
CA ALA A 512 -1.09 -15.21 8.73
C ALA A 512 -2.10 -14.22 8.13
N ILE A 513 -3.41 -14.48 8.27
CA ILE A 513 -4.48 -13.55 7.85
C ILE A 513 -4.40 -12.20 8.59
N ARG A 514 -4.02 -12.17 9.88
CA ARG A 514 -3.83 -10.90 10.62
C ARG A 514 -2.61 -10.13 10.10
N ILE A 515 -1.47 -10.80 9.92
CA ILE A 515 -0.24 -10.20 9.39
C ILE A 515 -0.49 -9.57 8.02
N LEU A 516 -1.17 -10.29 7.12
CA LEU A 516 -1.59 -9.76 5.82
C LEU A 516 -2.50 -8.53 5.97
N LYS A 517 -3.52 -8.56 6.83
CA LYS A 517 -4.44 -7.41 7.02
C LYS A 517 -3.78 -6.18 7.64
N ASN A 518 -2.76 -6.36 8.48
CA ASN A 518 -2.05 -5.25 9.12
C ASN A 518 -1.05 -4.58 8.16
N ASN A 519 -0.44 -5.33 7.24
CA ASN A 519 0.66 -4.86 6.38
C ASN A 519 0.25 -4.54 4.92
N THR A 520 -1.00 -4.83 4.53
CA THR A 520 -1.52 -4.54 3.18
C THR A 520 -2.42 -3.31 3.15
N SER A 521 -2.67 -2.76 1.95
CA SER A 521 -3.56 -1.60 1.80
C SER A 521 -5.01 -2.00 2.03
N PRO A 522 -5.88 -1.11 2.57
CA PRO A 522 -7.34 -1.28 2.51
C PRO A 522 -7.89 -1.49 1.09
N THR A 523 -7.09 -1.18 0.05
CA THR A 523 -7.42 -1.40 -1.38
C THR A 523 -6.82 -2.66 -1.99
N THR A 524 -6.08 -3.48 -1.22
CA THR A 524 -5.52 -4.77 -1.68
C THR A 524 -6.65 -5.74 -2.02
N VAL A 525 -6.52 -6.48 -3.12
CA VAL A 525 -7.54 -7.41 -3.60
C VAL A 525 -7.32 -8.80 -3.02
N TRP A 526 -8.37 -9.39 -2.43
CA TRP A 526 -8.31 -10.71 -1.77
C TRP A 526 -9.11 -11.74 -2.56
N ASN A 527 -8.44 -12.73 -3.13
CA ASN A 527 -9.06 -13.85 -3.85
C ASN A 527 -8.94 -15.13 -3.03
N TYR A 528 -10.07 -15.81 -2.81
CA TYR A 528 -10.12 -17.11 -2.12
C TYR A 528 -10.50 -18.20 -3.13
N PHE A 529 -9.59 -19.13 -3.37
CA PHE A 529 -9.73 -20.16 -4.41
C PHE A 529 -10.21 -21.49 -3.84
N LYS A 530 -11.05 -22.21 -4.60
CA LYS A 530 -11.53 -23.56 -4.26
C LYS A 530 -10.36 -24.57 -4.34
N PRO A 531 -10.02 -25.28 -3.25
CA PRO A 531 -8.94 -26.28 -3.23
C PRO A 531 -9.09 -27.33 -4.34
N GLY A 532 -7.98 -27.80 -4.90
CA GLY A 532 -7.94 -28.83 -5.94
C GLY A 532 -8.33 -28.35 -7.35
N LYS A 533 -9.45 -27.61 -7.45
CA LYS A 533 -10.06 -27.14 -8.71
C LYS A 533 -9.41 -25.85 -9.25
N GLU A 534 -9.08 -24.92 -8.35
CA GLU A 534 -8.54 -23.60 -8.69
C GLU A 534 -7.18 -23.36 -8.03
N PHE A 535 -7.06 -23.69 -6.74
CA PHE A 535 -5.76 -23.79 -6.08
C PHE A 535 -5.23 -25.21 -6.33
N TRP A 536 -4.33 -25.37 -7.31
CA TRP A 536 -3.88 -26.69 -7.74
C TRP A 536 -2.89 -27.32 -6.75
N PRO A 537 -2.98 -28.64 -6.49
CA PRO A 537 -1.90 -29.41 -5.87
C PRO A 537 -0.65 -29.46 -6.77
N ALA A 538 0.51 -29.69 -6.17
CA ALA A 538 1.80 -29.72 -6.87
C ALA A 538 1.84 -30.65 -8.09
N GLU A 539 1.27 -31.86 -7.98
CA GLU A 539 1.18 -32.82 -9.09
C GLU A 539 0.41 -32.27 -10.30
N ILE A 540 -0.69 -31.57 -10.05
CA ILE A 540 -1.50 -30.94 -11.10
C ILE A 540 -0.76 -29.75 -11.67
N ALA A 541 -0.13 -28.92 -10.85
CA ALA A 541 0.66 -27.78 -11.31
C ALA A 541 1.82 -28.20 -12.22
N ARG A 542 2.63 -29.20 -11.81
CA ARG A 542 3.70 -29.79 -12.63
C ARG A 542 3.17 -30.26 -13.98
N ARG A 543 2.14 -31.12 -13.96
CA ARG A 543 1.53 -31.67 -15.18
C ARG A 543 0.91 -30.60 -16.08
N GLU A 544 0.28 -29.57 -15.53
CA GLU A 544 -0.29 -28.47 -16.32
C GLU A 544 0.81 -27.60 -16.95
N LEU A 545 1.96 -27.41 -16.30
CA LEU A 545 3.13 -26.75 -16.88
C LEU A 545 3.69 -27.60 -18.03
N ASP A 546 4.03 -28.86 -17.75
CA ASP A 546 4.58 -29.88 -18.69
C ASP A 546 3.66 -30.20 -19.90
N CYS A 547 2.42 -29.70 -19.92
CA CYS A 547 1.46 -29.90 -21.02
C CYS A 547 1.03 -28.59 -21.72
N SER A 548 1.51 -27.43 -21.29
CA SER A 548 0.99 -26.14 -21.77
C SER A 548 1.77 -25.51 -22.92
N GLY A 549 3.01 -25.94 -23.21
CA GLY A 549 3.85 -25.31 -24.22
C GLY A 549 4.34 -23.92 -23.81
N TYR A 550 4.63 -23.70 -22.51
CA TYR A 550 5.13 -22.39 -22.04
C TYR A 550 6.63 -22.21 -22.31
N PHE A 551 7.43 -23.27 -22.15
CA PHE A 551 8.90 -23.18 -22.14
C PHE A 551 9.55 -23.89 -23.33
N VAL A 552 8.99 -23.72 -24.54
CA VAL A 552 9.46 -24.36 -25.78
C VAL A 552 10.74 -23.67 -26.26
N SER A 553 11.89 -24.33 -26.11
CA SER A 553 13.17 -23.77 -26.58
C SER A 553 13.41 -24.06 -28.07
N LYS A 554 13.76 -23.01 -28.83
CA LYS A 554 14.26 -23.12 -30.22
C LYS A 554 15.57 -23.93 -30.31
N GLU A 555 16.38 -23.94 -29.25
CA GLU A 555 17.68 -24.62 -29.21
C GLU A 555 17.56 -26.12 -28.90
N ALA A 556 16.48 -26.52 -28.20
CA ALA A 556 16.23 -27.90 -27.78
C ALA A 556 15.38 -28.70 -28.78
N ASP A 557 15.43 -28.35 -30.07
CA ASP A 557 14.63 -28.97 -31.16
C ASP A 557 13.11 -28.99 -30.88
N GLY A 558 12.60 -27.97 -30.19
CA GLY A 558 11.19 -27.83 -29.83
C GLY A 558 10.74 -28.56 -28.56
N ASN A 559 11.65 -29.16 -27.79
CA ASN A 559 11.33 -29.72 -26.47
C ASN A 559 11.07 -28.60 -25.43
N GLU A 560 10.20 -28.87 -24.45
CA GLU A 560 10.04 -27.99 -23.29
C GLU A 560 11.24 -28.13 -22.35
N VAL A 561 11.84 -26.99 -21.98
CA VAL A 561 12.96 -26.93 -21.02
C VAL A 561 12.60 -25.91 -19.94
N TRP A 562 12.40 -26.38 -18.72
CA TRP A 562 12.06 -25.53 -17.59
C TRP A 562 13.22 -24.56 -17.28
N PRO A 563 12.95 -23.28 -16.95
CA PRO A 563 13.97 -22.35 -16.49
C PRO A 563 14.72 -22.86 -15.25
N GLU A 564 16.03 -22.61 -15.17
CA GLU A 564 16.94 -23.12 -14.12
C GLU A 564 16.34 -23.01 -12.69
N LYS A 565 15.88 -21.81 -12.31
CA LYS A 565 15.32 -21.55 -10.97
C LYS A 565 13.92 -22.12 -10.76
N LEU A 566 13.23 -22.51 -11.82
CA LEU A 566 11.97 -23.25 -11.75
C LEU A 566 12.22 -24.76 -11.60
N GLU A 567 13.23 -25.30 -12.28
CA GLU A 567 13.66 -26.71 -12.13
C GLU A 567 14.23 -26.96 -10.72
N GLU A 568 15.06 -26.04 -10.18
CA GLU A 568 15.50 -26.05 -8.76
C GLU A 568 14.33 -26.06 -7.75
N ALA A 569 13.15 -25.56 -8.15
CA ALA A 569 11.95 -25.54 -7.34
C ALA A 569 10.98 -26.70 -7.65
N ARG A 570 11.26 -27.55 -8.65
CA ARG A 570 10.30 -28.54 -9.18
C ARG A 570 9.83 -29.53 -8.14
N ASP A 571 10.71 -29.98 -7.25
CA ASP A 571 10.38 -30.92 -6.18
C ASP A 571 9.71 -30.27 -4.95
N LYS A 572 9.62 -28.93 -4.91
CA LYS A 572 9.04 -28.18 -3.77
C LYS A 572 7.52 -28.09 -3.89
N ASP A 573 6.82 -29.04 -3.31
CA ASP A 573 5.35 -29.16 -3.40
C ASP A 573 4.58 -27.88 -3.03
N LEU A 574 4.98 -27.18 -1.96
CA LEU A 574 4.30 -25.95 -1.54
C LEU A 574 4.45 -24.82 -2.58
N VAL A 575 5.65 -24.65 -3.13
CA VAL A 575 5.95 -23.68 -4.20
C VAL A 575 5.20 -24.02 -5.47
N MET A 576 5.22 -25.29 -5.89
CA MET A 576 4.50 -25.76 -7.07
C MET A 576 2.98 -25.60 -6.93
N SER A 577 2.42 -25.80 -5.73
CA SER A 577 1.00 -25.56 -5.47
C SER A 577 0.63 -24.06 -5.53
N ALA A 578 1.46 -23.18 -4.95
CA ALA A 578 1.28 -21.73 -5.04
C ALA A 578 1.44 -21.22 -6.49
N LEU A 579 2.44 -21.72 -7.24
CA LEU A 579 2.60 -21.44 -8.66
C LEU A 579 1.38 -21.90 -9.45
N GLY A 580 0.85 -23.10 -9.20
CA GLY A 580 -0.35 -23.61 -9.85
C GLY A 580 -1.56 -22.69 -9.67
N ALA A 581 -1.77 -22.17 -8.46
CA ALA A 581 -2.81 -21.18 -8.20
C ALA A 581 -2.58 -19.87 -8.97
N LEU A 582 -1.34 -19.37 -9.01
CA LEU A 582 -1.00 -18.16 -9.77
C LEU A 582 -1.20 -18.36 -11.28
N VAL A 583 -0.71 -19.46 -11.86
CA VAL A 583 -0.87 -19.81 -13.27
C VAL A 583 -2.36 -19.92 -13.64
N GLN A 584 -3.16 -20.60 -12.81
CA GLN A 584 -4.61 -20.71 -13.03
C GLN A 584 -5.33 -19.35 -12.92
N TYR A 585 -4.83 -18.43 -12.10
CA TYR A 585 -5.35 -17.07 -12.05
C TYR A 585 -5.01 -16.28 -13.33
N LEU A 586 -3.74 -16.23 -13.72
CA LEU A 586 -3.30 -15.56 -14.96
C LEU A 586 -4.03 -16.15 -16.20
N ARG A 587 -4.33 -17.46 -16.20
CA ARG A 587 -5.09 -18.18 -17.24
C ARG A 587 -6.57 -17.80 -17.29
N THR A 588 -7.10 -17.32 -16.16
CA THR A 588 -8.43 -16.72 -16.02
C THR A 588 -8.45 -15.26 -16.48
N LEU A 589 -7.35 -14.52 -16.25
CA LEU A 589 -7.18 -13.12 -16.64
C LEU A 589 -6.82 -12.91 -18.12
N LYS A 590 -6.30 -13.95 -18.80
CA LYS A 590 -5.76 -13.96 -20.18
C LYS A 590 -4.43 -13.26 -20.37
N ILE A 591 -3.50 -13.55 -19.45
CA ILE A 591 -2.10 -13.08 -19.48
C ILE A 591 -1.09 -14.18 -19.10
N GLU A 592 -1.49 -15.46 -19.04
CA GLU A 592 -0.60 -16.53 -18.55
C GLU A 592 0.53 -16.84 -19.52
N ARG A 593 0.24 -16.90 -20.83
CA ARG A 593 1.25 -17.25 -21.84
C ARG A 593 2.32 -16.18 -21.91
N ASP A 594 1.88 -14.95 -22.18
CA ASP A 594 2.67 -13.72 -22.33
C ASP A 594 3.66 -13.43 -21.19
N LEU A 595 3.38 -13.94 -19.99
CA LEU A 595 4.26 -13.83 -18.82
C LEU A 595 5.14 -15.06 -18.62
N LEU A 596 4.59 -16.27 -18.76
CA LEU A 596 5.35 -17.52 -18.51
C LEU A 596 6.38 -17.80 -19.59
N SER A 597 6.11 -17.48 -20.87
CA SER A 597 7.07 -17.73 -21.97
C SER A 597 8.33 -16.85 -21.91
N GLN A 598 8.40 -15.86 -21.02
CA GLN A 598 9.61 -15.08 -20.75
C GLN A 598 10.65 -15.89 -19.93
N GLY A 599 10.23 -16.93 -19.21
CA GLY A 599 11.12 -17.76 -18.38
C GLY A 599 11.80 -17.03 -17.21
N ASN A 600 11.38 -15.81 -16.87
CA ASN A 600 12.03 -14.91 -15.92
C ASN A 600 11.71 -15.28 -14.45
N PHE A 601 12.24 -16.41 -13.97
CA PHE A 601 12.11 -16.88 -12.59
C PHE A 601 13.33 -16.55 -11.72
N THR A 602 13.08 -16.14 -10.48
CA THR A 602 14.11 -15.77 -9.50
C THR A 602 13.78 -16.38 -8.13
N SER A 603 14.76 -17.00 -7.47
CA SER A 603 14.61 -17.49 -6.10
C SER A 603 14.62 -16.32 -5.10
N TYR A 604 13.70 -16.30 -4.14
CA TYR A 604 13.57 -15.25 -3.13
C TYR A 604 13.61 -15.84 -1.72
N SER A 605 14.38 -15.21 -0.82
CA SER A 605 14.32 -15.48 0.62
C SER A 605 14.12 -14.17 1.38
N PRO A 606 13.12 -14.05 2.28
CA PRO A 606 12.88 -12.84 3.05
C PRO A 606 14.03 -12.50 4.02
N ILE A 607 14.82 -13.51 4.40
CA ILE A 607 15.97 -13.39 5.28
C ILE A 607 17.14 -14.17 4.67
N GLN A 608 18.26 -13.49 4.41
CA GLN A 608 19.48 -14.10 3.87
C GLN A 608 20.58 -14.01 4.95
N LYS A 609 20.85 -15.13 5.64
CA LYS A 609 21.83 -15.17 6.74
C LYS A 609 23.26 -15.14 6.18
N GLY A 610 24.13 -14.29 6.75
CA GLY A 610 25.57 -14.25 6.48
C GLY A 610 26.02 -13.39 5.28
N THR A 611 25.15 -13.05 4.35
CA THR A 611 25.47 -12.17 3.20
C THR A 611 24.97 -10.73 3.38
N THR A 612 23.85 -10.55 4.09
CA THR A 612 23.12 -9.29 4.21
C THR A 612 22.70 -9.03 5.65
N LEU A 613 22.58 -7.75 6.03
CA LEU A 613 22.00 -7.32 7.29
C LEU A 613 20.55 -7.80 7.38
N VAL A 614 20.24 -8.61 8.39
CA VAL A 614 18.87 -9.08 8.62
C VAL A 614 18.04 -7.97 9.26
N LEU A 615 17.04 -7.50 8.51
CA LEU A 615 15.98 -6.60 8.96
C LEU A 615 14.65 -7.36 8.92
N ASP A 616 14.06 -7.66 10.07
CA ASP A 616 12.77 -8.35 10.14
C ASP A 616 11.59 -7.37 9.94
N GLY A 617 10.41 -7.92 9.65
CA GLY A 617 9.22 -7.14 9.32
C GLY A 617 8.88 -6.08 10.37
N GLN A 618 8.88 -6.45 11.66
CA GLN A 618 8.65 -5.51 12.75
C GLN A 618 9.73 -4.42 12.83
N THR A 619 11.01 -4.72 12.56
CA THR A 619 12.07 -3.71 12.51
C THR A 619 11.97 -2.79 11.29
N LEU A 620 11.56 -3.28 10.13
CA LEU A 620 11.29 -2.44 8.94
C LEU A 620 10.16 -1.44 9.16
N ILE A 621 9.15 -1.81 9.96
CA ILE A 621 8.05 -0.94 10.41
C ILE A 621 8.54 0.04 11.49
N ASN A 622 9.19 -0.46 12.53
CA ASN A 622 9.66 0.34 13.68
C ASN A 622 10.63 1.47 13.30
N LEU A 623 11.42 1.25 12.25
CA LEU A 623 12.40 2.20 11.69
C LEU A 623 11.87 2.98 10.47
N GLU A 624 10.60 2.80 10.11
CA GLU A 624 9.88 3.57 9.07
C GLU A 624 10.60 3.58 7.71
N VAL A 625 11.08 2.39 7.29
CA VAL A 625 11.96 2.23 6.13
C VAL A 625 11.23 2.42 4.79
N PHE A 626 10.01 1.87 4.67
CA PHE A 626 9.18 1.89 3.46
C PHE A 626 7.75 2.42 3.66
N ALA A 627 7.39 2.72 4.90
CA ALA A 627 6.11 3.28 5.31
C ALA A 627 6.32 4.02 6.63
N ASN A 628 5.68 5.17 6.84
CA ASN A 628 5.60 5.74 8.18
C ASN A 628 4.54 5.02 9.04
N THR A 629 4.59 5.19 10.37
CA THR A 629 3.64 4.56 11.31
C THR A 629 2.33 5.34 11.47
N PHE A 630 2.18 6.52 10.84
CA PHE A 630 1.08 7.45 11.07
C PHE A 630 -0.08 7.29 10.07
N ASP A 631 0.21 7.33 8.77
CA ASP A 631 -0.76 7.15 7.68
C ASP A 631 -0.38 6.02 6.70
N GLY A 632 0.81 5.43 6.85
CA GLY A 632 1.30 4.34 6.01
C GLY A 632 1.83 4.76 4.63
N SER A 633 1.93 6.07 4.38
CA SER A 633 2.52 6.64 3.16
C SER A 633 4.05 6.53 3.17
N THR A 634 4.67 6.94 2.05
CA THR A 634 6.11 6.96 1.82
C THR A 634 6.82 8.17 2.43
N ASP A 635 6.08 9.13 2.99
CA ASP A 635 6.62 10.42 3.37
C ASP A 635 7.34 10.33 4.72
N GLY A 636 8.52 10.96 4.80
CA GLY A 636 9.45 10.85 5.94
C GLY A 636 10.27 9.56 5.99
N THR A 637 10.04 8.59 5.09
CA THR A 637 10.69 7.27 5.14
C THR A 637 12.15 7.29 4.65
N LEU A 638 12.96 6.33 5.16
CA LEU A 638 14.36 6.19 4.76
C LEU A 638 14.52 5.92 3.25
N PHE A 639 13.63 5.12 2.66
CA PHE A 639 13.65 4.86 1.22
C PHE A 639 13.51 6.14 0.39
N THR A 640 12.56 7.02 0.74
CA THR A 640 12.33 8.29 0.03
C THR A 640 13.52 9.25 0.14
N LEU A 641 14.25 9.25 1.27
CA LEU A 641 15.45 10.07 1.44
C LEU A 641 16.62 9.63 0.54
N LEU A 642 16.85 8.31 0.47
CA LEU A 642 17.99 7.71 -0.24
C LEU A 642 17.73 7.46 -1.73
N ASN A 643 16.47 7.28 -2.13
CA ASN A 643 16.10 6.97 -3.51
C ASN A 643 16.08 8.22 -4.38
N ARG A 644 17.21 8.46 -5.06
CA ARG A 644 17.43 9.49 -6.07
C ARG A 644 17.74 8.88 -7.44
N CYS A 645 17.35 7.62 -7.65
CA CYS A 645 17.48 6.92 -8.91
C CYS A 645 16.65 7.63 -9.99
N VAL A 646 17.27 7.86 -11.14
CA VAL A 646 16.68 8.57 -12.28
C VAL A 646 15.72 7.67 -13.06
N THR A 647 15.99 6.37 -13.10
CA THR A 647 15.28 5.39 -13.93
C THR A 647 14.26 4.58 -13.12
N PRO A 648 13.08 4.23 -13.68
CA PRO A 648 12.08 3.42 -12.96
C PRO A 648 12.61 2.06 -12.47
N PHE A 649 13.39 1.37 -13.32
CA PHE A 649 14.04 0.10 -12.98
C PHE A 649 15.18 0.26 -11.96
N GLY A 650 15.93 1.37 -12.01
CA GLY A 650 16.87 1.76 -10.96
C GLY A 650 16.18 1.92 -9.60
N LYS A 651 15.09 2.69 -9.54
CA LYS A 651 14.28 2.86 -8.30
C LYS A 651 13.78 1.50 -7.75
N ARG A 652 13.29 0.61 -8.61
CA ARG A 652 12.83 -0.74 -8.21
C ARG A 652 13.96 -1.59 -7.64
N MET A 653 15.13 -1.61 -8.28
CA MET A 653 16.27 -2.38 -7.80
C MET A 653 16.91 -1.74 -6.54
N PHE A 654 16.90 -0.41 -6.42
CA PHE A 654 17.33 0.29 -5.22
C PHE A 654 16.51 -0.13 -4.00
N ARG A 655 15.20 -0.32 -4.17
CA ARG A 655 14.32 -0.86 -3.12
C ARG A 655 14.78 -2.25 -2.65
N GLN A 656 15.28 -3.11 -3.54
CA GLN A 656 15.84 -4.41 -3.18
C GLN A 656 17.15 -4.29 -2.38
N TRP A 657 17.99 -3.28 -2.67
CA TRP A 657 19.20 -2.97 -1.89
C TRP A 657 18.88 -2.44 -0.49
N VAL A 658 17.78 -1.68 -0.32
CA VAL A 658 17.33 -1.21 0.99
C VAL A 658 16.67 -2.34 1.81
N CYS A 659 15.98 -3.30 1.17
CA CYS A 659 15.51 -4.52 1.85
C CYS A 659 16.66 -5.41 2.34
N HIS A 660 17.81 -5.36 1.68
CA HIS A 660 18.95 -6.25 1.92
C HIS A 660 20.29 -5.48 1.92
N PRO A 661 20.59 -4.67 2.96
CA PRO A 661 21.91 -4.07 3.14
C PRO A 661 22.99 -5.14 3.24
N LEU A 662 24.23 -4.84 2.87
CA LEU A 662 25.31 -5.83 2.84
C LEU A 662 25.85 -6.10 4.26
N ALA A 663 26.28 -7.34 4.54
CA ALA A 663 27.04 -7.66 5.76
C ALA A 663 28.57 -7.75 5.53
N ASP A 664 29.01 -7.68 4.26
CA ASP A 664 30.39 -7.86 3.84
C ASP A 664 31.12 -6.51 3.70
N ALA A 665 32.10 -6.27 4.59
CA ALA A 665 32.91 -5.05 4.62
C ALA A 665 33.64 -4.75 3.30
N HIS A 666 34.05 -5.76 2.53
CA HIS A 666 34.69 -5.57 1.23
C HIS A 666 33.68 -5.01 0.22
N ARG A 667 32.53 -5.67 0.07
CA ARG A 667 31.47 -5.23 -0.86
C ARG A 667 30.84 -3.88 -0.46
N ILE A 668 30.80 -3.55 0.83
CA ILE A 668 30.39 -2.20 1.29
C ILE A 668 31.43 -1.16 0.87
N ASN A 669 32.73 -1.42 1.07
CA ASN A 669 33.78 -0.51 0.61
C ASN A 669 33.80 -0.36 -0.91
N GLU A 670 33.59 -1.42 -1.70
CA GLU A 670 33.45 -1.30 -3.16
C GLU A 670 32.35 -0.30 -3.58
N ARG A 671 31.24 -0.23 -2.83
CA ARG A 671 30.18 0.78 -3.06
C ARG A 671 30.59 2.17 -2.58
N LEU A 672 31.24 2.28 -1.42
CA LEU A 672 31.74 3.55 -0.89
C LEU A 672 32.81 4.15 -1.80
N ASP A 673 33.71 3.36 -2.38
CA ASP A 673 34.73 3.81 -3.33
C ASP A 673 34.11 4.35 -4.63
N ALA A 674 33.01 3.75 -5.09
CA ALA A 674 32.21 4.31 -6.18
C ALA A 674 31.51 5.62 -5.80
N VAL A 675 30.93 5.71 -4.61
CA VAL A 675 30.32 6.96 -4.09
C VAL A 675 31.36 8.07 -3.96
N ASP A 676 32.53 7.76 -3.40
CA ASP A 676 33.71 8.63 -3.34
C ASP A 676 34.09 9.15 -4.73
N MET A 677 34.17 8.27 -5.73
CA MET A 677 34.55 8.62 -7.10
C MET A 677 33.52 9.55 -7.75
N LEU A 678 32.23 9.20 -7.67
CA LEU A 678 31.11 9.94 -8.25
C LEU A 678 30.86 11.31 -7.58
N ASN A 679 31.27 11.47 -6.32
CA ASN A 679 31.24 12.75 -5.61
C ASN A 679 32.49 13.61 -5.85
N LYS A 680 33.66 12.99 -6.12
CA LYS A 680 34.90 13.70 -6.49
C LYS A 680 34.85 14.24 -7.92
N ASP A 681 34.36 13.44 -8.87
CA ASP A 681 34.07 13.88 -10.24
C ASP A 681 32.60 13.64 -10.58
N ARG A 682 31.81 14.69 -10.44
CA ARG A 682 30.40 14.71 -10.79
C ARG A 682 30.13 14.65 -12.30
N SER A 683 31.13 14.84 -13.17
CA SER A 683 30.90 14.87 -14.62
C SER A 683 30.29 13.57 -15.15
N LEU A 684 30.66 12.42 -14.58
CA LEU A 684 30.07 11.12 -14.85
C LEU A 684 28.59 11.09 -14.43
N SER A 685 28.31 11.42 -13.17
CA SER A 685 26.96 11.47 -12.57
C SER A 685 26.01 12.41 -13.31
N ASP A 686 26.48 13.61 -13.66
CA ASP A 686 25.70 14.64 -14.33
C ASP A 686 25.47 14.28 -15.82
N GLN A 687 26.44 13.67 -16.52
CA GLN A 687 26.27 13.14 -17.89
C GLN A 687 25.28 11.98 -17.94
N PHE A 688 25.41 11.00 -17.03
CA PHE A 688 24.46 9.89 -16.92
C PHE A 688 23.06 10.40 -16.62
N THR A 689 22.90 11.28 -15.64
CA THR A 689 21.61 11.88 -15.26
C THR A 689 20.98 12.63 -16.44
N ALA A 690 21.74 13.51 -17.12
CA ALA A 690 21.23 14.30 -18.24
C ALA A 690 20.79 13.44 -19.43
N SER A 691 21.40 12.27 -19.61
CA SER A 691 20.94 11.26 -20.56
C SER A 691 19.68 10.54 -20.04
N MET A 692 19.80 9.82 -18.92
CA MET A 692 18.80 8.86 -18.45
C MET A 692 17.48 9.49 -17.96
N THR A 693 17.43 10.78 -17.65
CA THR A 693 16.21 11.49 -17.20
C THR A 693 15.02 11.39 -18.17
N ARG A 694 15.27 11.13 -19.47
CA ARG A 694 14.21 10.98 -20.49
C ARG A 694 13.93 9.54 -20.90
N MET A 695 14.59 8.57 -20.27
CA MET A 695 14.48 7.17 -20.65
C MET A 695 13.15 6.57 -20.16
N PRO A 696 12.40 5.84 -21.02
CA PRO A 696 11.19 5.16 -20.59
C PRO A 696 11.51 3.96 -19.67
N ASP A 697 10.47 3.36 -19.08
CA ASP A 697 10.59 2.11 -18.34
C ASP A 697 10.84 0.92 -19.29
N LEU A 698 12.09 0.78 -19.74
CA LEU A 698 12.52 -0.26 -20.69
C LEU A 698 12.23 -1.68 -20.17
N GLU A 699 12.35 -1.93 -18.87
CA GLU A 699 12.09 -3.24 -18.25
C GLU A 699 10.62 -3.66 -18.44
N ARG A 700 9.68 -2.72 -18.23
CA ARG A 700 8.25 -2.97 -18.50
C ARG A 700 7.95 -3.03 -20.01
N LEU A 701 8.64 -2.24 -20.82
CA LEU A 701 8.41 -2.22 -22.26
C LEU A 701 8.93 -3.45 -23.00
N ILE A 702 10.04 -4.08 -22.58
CA ILE A 702 10.49 -5.35 -23.20
C ILE A 702 9.51 -6.50 -22.90
N SER A 703 8.95 -6.57 -21.67
CA SER A 703 7.87 -7.50 -21.32
C SER A 703 6.62 -7.29 -22.21
N ARG A 704 6.24 -6.02 -22.48
CA ARG A 704 5.15 -5.70 -23.42
C ARG A 704 5.44 -6.01 -24.89
N ILE A 705 6.71 -6.05 -25.30
CA ILE A 705 7.10 -6.48 -26.66
C ILE A 705 6.99 -8.01 -26.78
N HIS A 706 7.48 -8.76 -25.79
CA HIS A 706 7.30 -10.21 -25.71
C HIS A 706 5.81 -10.61 -25.77
N ALA A 707 4.97 -9.91 -24.98
CA ALA A 707 3.52 -10.06 -24.98
C ALA A 707 2.80 -9.59 -26.27
N GLY A 708 3.53 -9.09 -27.27
CA GLY A 708 2.97 -8.56 -28.52
C GLY A 708 2.03 -7.35 -28.37
N SER A 709 1.94 -6.77 -27.16
CA SER A 709 0.96 -5.74 -26.76
C SER A 709 1.55 -4.32 -26.73
N CYS A 710 2.78 -4.16 -27.22
CA CYS A 710 3.44 -2.87 -27.36
C CYS A 710 2.74 -1.98 -28.42
N ARG A 711 2.66 -0.68 -28.16
CA ARG A 711 2.15 0.32 -29.12
C ARG A 711 3.29 0.67 -30.08
N ALA A 712 3.02 0.94 -31.36
CA ALA A 712 4.07 1.27 -32.33
C ALA A 712 4.96 2.44 -31.87
N GLU A 713 4.34 3.47 -31.26
CA GLU A 713 5.03 4.61 -30.67
C GLU A 713 5.89 4.26 -29.45
N ASP A 714 5.53 3.23 -28.68
CA ASP A 714 6.32 2.72 -27.55
C ASP A 714 7.51 1.89 -28.04
N PHE A 715 7.35 1.10 -29.11
CA PHE A 715 8.42 0.31 -29.72
C PHE A 715 9.58 1.20 -30.22
N VAL A 716 9.28 2.37 -30.80
CA VAL A 716 10.34 3.33 -31.17
C VAL A 716 11.05 3.88 -29.93
N LYS A 717 10.33 4.18 -28.83
CA LYS A 717 10.96 4.63 -27.56
C LYS A 717 11.90 3.59 -26.97
N VAL A 718 11.64 2.29 -27.17
CA VAL A 718 12.54 1.21 -26.73
C VAL A 718 13.83 1.20 -27.55
N ILE A 719 13.73 1.32 -28.88
CA ILE A 719 14.89 1.36 -29.78
C ILE A 719 15.71 2.65 -29.55
N ASP A 720 15.04 3.80 -29.40
CA ASP A 720 15.67 5.08 -29.02
C ASP A 720 16.38 4.94 -27.65
N GLY A 721 15.72 4.35 -26.65
CA GLY A 721 16.24 4.17 -25.30
C GLY A 721 17.46 3.26 -25.21
N PHE A 722 17.44 2.09 -25.89
CA PHE A 722 18.64 1.24 -25.96
C PHE A 722 19.76 1.87 -26.80
N GLY A 723 19.44 2.66 -27.84
CA GLY A 723 20.42 3.50 -28.53
C GLY A 723 21.03 4.60 -27.64
N GLN A 724 20.24 5.14 -26.72
CA GLN A 724 20.71 6.11 -25.73
C GLN A 724 21.58 5.44 -24.66
N ILE A 725 21.25 4.23 -24.21
CA ILE A 725 22.11 3.43 -23.34
C ILE A 725 23.45 3.11 -24.04
N GLU A 726 23.40 2.69 -25.31
CA GLU A 726 24.59 2.42 -26.14
C GLU A 726 25.52 3.64 -26.20
N TYR A 727 24.98 4.81 -26.58
CA TYR A 727 25.72 6.07 -26.62
C TYR A 727 26.29 6.48 -25.25
N THR A 728 25.49 6.34 -24.19
CA THR A 728 25.91 6.74 -22.83
C THR A 728 27.01 5.81 -22.31
N MET A 729 26.91 4.49 -22.55
CA MET A 729 27.95 3.53 -22.14
C MET A 729 29.23 3.67 -22.96
N ASP A 730 29.16 4.06 -24.24
CA ASP A 730 30.34 4.44 -25.03
C ASP A 730 31.00 5.70 -24.48
N LEU A 731 30.23 6.72 -24.09
CA LEU A 731 30.73 7.95 -23.47
C LEU A 731 31.41 7.65 -22.12
N LEU A 732 30.75 6.85 -21.27
CA LEU A 732 31.29 6.36 -20.00
C LEU A 732 32.54 5.48 -20.20
N SER A 733 32.68 4.80 -21.34
CA SER A 733 33.86 3.99 -21.63
C SER A 733 35.15 4.81 -21.76
N ALA A 734 35.06 6.13 -21.99
CA ALA A 734 36.20 7.04 -21.96
C ALA A 734 36.77 7.27 -20.55
N PHE A 735 36.03 6.94 -19.50
CA PHE A 735 36.45 7.01 -18.09
C PHE A 735 37.01 5.67 -17.57
N LYS A 736 37.12 4.63 -18.41
CA LYS A 736 37.72 3.33 -18.03
C LYS A 736 39.17 3.50 -17.59
N GLY A 737 39.52 2.92 -16.45
CA GLY A 737 40.89 2.92 -15.96
C GLY A 737 41.10 2.53 -14.50
N GLY A 738 40.03 2.19 -13.76
CA GLY A 738 40.12 1.66 -12.41
C GLY A 738 39.87 0.14 -12.35
N ASP A 739 40.17 -0.45 -11.19
CA ASP A 739 39.74 -1.81 -10.83
C ASP A 739 38.36 -1.78 -10.10
N GLY A 740 37.57 -0.72 -10.29
CA GLY A 740 36.39 -0.42 -9.49
C GLY A 740 35.16 -1.27 -9.80
N ILE A 741 34.12 -1.15 -8.96
CA ILE A 741 32.80 -1.70 -9.29
C ILE A 741 32.22 -1.06 -10.55
N ILE A 742 32.44 0.23 -10.78
CA ILE A 742 31.95 0.93 -11.98
C ILE A 742 32.65 0.42 -13.25
N ASP A 743 33.97 0.25 -13.26
CA ASP A 743 34.68 -0.35 -14.41
C ASP A 743 34.17 -1.78 -14.70
N ARG A 744 33.94 -2.59 -13.65
CA ARG A 744 33.34 -3.94 -13.78
C ARG A 744 31.92 -3.89 -14.37
N LEU A 745 31.07 -2.93 -13.99
CA LEU A 745 29.74 -2.74 -14.58
C LEU A 745 29.81 -2.34 -16.06
N ILE A 746 30.67 -1.39 -16.42
CA ILE A 746 30.86 -0.96 -17.82
C ILE A 746 31.51 -2.08 -18.66
N ALA A 747 32.28 -2.99 -18.06
CA ALA A 747 32.80 -4.20 -18.71
C ALA A 747 31.77 -5.33 -18.84
N ALA A 748 30.79 -5.42 -17.92
CA ALA A 748 29.68 -6.37 -17.97
C ALA A 748 28.52 -5.93 -18.90
N MET A 749 28.62 -4.74 -19.49
CA MET A 749 27.66 -4.20 -20.44
C MET A 749 27.69 -4.99 -21.78
N PRO A 750 26.57 -5.55 -22.26
CA PRO A 750 26.54 -6.31 -23.51
C PRO A 750 26.63 -5.42 -24.77
N ASP A 751 27.06 -6.01 -25.88
CA ASP A 751 27.24 -5.32 -27.17
C ASP A 751 25.91 -5.06 -27.90
N LEU A 752 25.27 -3.94 -27.55
CA LEU A 752 24.01 -3.50 -28.17
C LEU A 752 24.16 -3.04 -29.62
N LYS A 753 25.38 -2.81 -30.13
CA LYS A 753 25.61 -2.24 -31.47
C LYS A 753 25.19 -3.19 -32.58
N LYS A 754 25.33 -4.51 -32.36
CA LYS A 754 24.88 -5.54 -33.32
C LYS A 754 23.35 -5.53 -33.52
N PRO A 755 22.51 -5.75 -32.49
CA PRO A 755 21.06 -5.80 -32.68
C PRO A 755 20.47 -4.43 -33.08
N LEU A 756 20.91 -3.33 -32.47
CA LEU A 756 20.40 -1.99 -32.79
C LEU A 756 20.66 -1.56 -34.23
N LYS A 757 21.70 -2.09 -34.89
CA LYS A 757 21.99 -1.76 -36.29
C LYS A 757 20.86 -2.14 -37.24
N PHE A 758 20.16 -3.26 -37.01
CA PHE A 758 19.01 -3.65 -37.82
C PHE A 758 17.82 -2.71 -37.59
N TRP A 759 17.51 -2.43 -36.32
CA TRP A 759 16.35 -1.60 -35.94
C TRP A 759 16.46 -0.14 -36.38
N LYS A 760 17.66 0.36 -36.66
CA LYS A 760 17.91 1.69 -37.25
C LYS A 760 17.49 1.82 -38.73
N THR A 761 17.20 0.72 -39.44
CA THR A 761 16.74 0.72 -40.86
C THR A 761 15.62 -0.29 -41.16
N ALA A 762 14.92 -0.81 -40.14
CA ALA A 762 13.89 -1.84 -40.33
C ALA A 762 12.51 -1.27 -40.72
N PHE A 763 12.22 -0.04 -40.31
CA PHE A 763 10.94 0.64 -40.50
C PHE A 763 11.12 2.17 -40.36
N ASP A 764 10.17 2.95 -40.86
CA ASP A 764 10.21 4.41 -40.76
C ASP A 764 9.83 4.89 -39.34
N HIS A 765 10.83 5.35 -38.58
CA HIS A 765 10.68 5.81 -37.19
C HIS A 765 9.79 7.05 -37.05
N GLN A 766 9.75 7.94 -38.04
CA GLN A 766 8.92 9.14 -38.00
C GLN A 766 7.46 8.79 -38.30
N LYS A 767 7.19 8.04 -39.37
CA LYS A 767 5.84 7.56 -39.69
C LYS A 767 5.28 6.64 -38.60
N ALA A 768 6.12 5.88 -37.89
CA ALA A 768 5.70 5.07 -36.75
C ALA A 768 5.22 5.92 -35.56
N LYS A 769 5.86 7.06 -35.30
CA LYS A 769 5.46 8.02 -34.26
C LYS A 769 4.20 8.81 -34.67
N GLU A 770 4.10 9.25 -35.93
CA GLU A 770 2.97 10.05 -36.44
C GLU A 770 1.69 9.21 -36.69
N ASN A 771 1.81 8.12 -37.44
CA ASN A 771 0.66 7.30 -37.85
C ASN A 771 0.31 6.18 -36.85
N LYS A 772 1.13 5.99 -35.81
CA LYS A 772 0.99 4.92 -34.80
C LYS A 772 0.95 3.49 -35.40
N ILE A 773 1.57 3.31 -36.57
CA ILE A 773 1.67 2.04 -37.30
C ILE A 773 3.13 1.79 -37.66
N LEU A 774 3.63 0.58 -37.41
CA LEU A 774 4.95 0.15 -37.89
C LEU A 774 4.85 -0.09 -39.41
N ILE A 775 5.51 0.75 -40.20
CA ILE A 775 5.60 0.65 -41.66
C ILE A 775 7.04 0.20 -42.00
N PRO A 776 7.26 -1.07 -42.38
CA PRO A 776 8.58 -1.56 -42.77
C PRO A 776 9.18 -0.77 -43.93
N GLU A 777 10.51 -0.81 -44.07
CA GLU A 777 11.15 -0.44 -45.33
C GLU A 777 10.92 -1.54 -46.39
N ARG A 778 10.81 -1.15 -47.68
CA ARG A 778 10.54 -2.11 -48.76
C ARG A 778 11.62 -3.21 -48.81
N GLY A 779 11.19 -4.45 -48.94
CA GLY A 779 12.05 -5.64 -48.93
C GLY A 779 12.41 -6.15 -47.52
N VAL A 780 11.93 -5.53 -46.44
CA VAL A 780 11.99 -6.12 -45.09
C VAL A 780 10.86 -7.16 -44.90
N GLU A 781 9.69 -6.90 -45.49
CA GLU A 781 8.47 -7.70 -45.32
C GLU A 781 7.66 -7.74 -46.65
N GLU A 782 7.97 -8.71 -47.52
CA GLU A 782 7.36 -8.88 -48.85
C GLU A 782 5.81 -8.92 -48.79
N SER A 783 5.25 -9.59 -47.79
CA SER A 783 3.79 -9.66 -47.57
C SER A 783 3.12 -8.31 -47.26
N PHE A 784 3.87 -7.35 -46.70
CA PHE A 784 3.41 -5.98 -46.51
C PHE A 784 3.41 -5.23 -47.83
N ASP A 785 4.54 -5.27 -48.54
CA ASP A 785 4.75 -4.59 -49.83
C ASP A 785 3.71 -5.01 -50.88
N ASP A 786 3.47 -6.32 -51.05
CA ASP A 786 2.43 -6.88 -51.93
C ASP A 786 1.03 -6.31 -51.64
N SER A 787 0.71 -6.17 -50.34
CA SER A 787 -0.61 -5.70 -49.90
C SER A 787 -0.78 -4.19 -50.12
N GLN A 788 0.29 -3.43 -49.97
CA GLN A 788 0.34 -1.99 -50.22
C GLN A 788 0.28 -1.69 -51.72
N ASP A 789 1.09 -2.36 -52.54
CA ASP A 789 1.08 -2.21 -54.00
C ASP A 789 -0.28 -2.56 -54.61
N ARG A 790 -0.99 -3.54 -54.04
CA ARG A 790 -2.36 -3.89 -54.42
C ARG A 790 -3.39 -2.80 -54.07
N ILE A 791 -3.24 -2.10 -52.94
CA ILE A 791 -4.08 -0.95 -52.60
C ILE A 791 -3.80 0.19 -53.58
N GLU A 792 -2.53 0.49 -53.85
CA GLU A 792 -2.14 1.53 -54.81
C GLU A 792 -2.63 1.21 -56.24
N GLU A 793 -2.62 -0.05 -56.67
CA GLU A 793 -3.20 -0.45 -57.96
C GLU A 793 -4.72 -0.20 -58.03
N LEU A 794 -5.45 -0.54 -56.97
CA LEU A 794 -6.90 -0.31 -56.87
C LEU A 794 -7.24 1.18 -56.84
N GLU A 795 -6.47 2.01 -56.13
CA GLU A 795 -6.65 3.47 -56.13
C GLU A 795 -6.31 4.08 -57.49
N GLN A 796 -5.24 3.64 -58.15
CA GLN A 796 -4.96 4.02 -59.54
C GLN A 796 -6.10 3.60 -60.48
N ASN A 797 -6.71 2.43 -60.27
CA ASN A 797 -7.84 1.97 -61.08
C ASN A 797 -9.12 2.80 -60.82
N LEU A 798 -9.37 3.23 -59.58
CA LEU A 798 -10.41 4.22 -59.26
C LEU A 798 -10.13 5.58 -59.92
N GLN A 799 -8.88 6.07 -59.93
CA GLN A 799 -8.51 7.30 -60.62
C GLN A 799 -8.70 7.19 -62.15
N LYS A 800 -8.35 6.04 -62.76
CA LYS A 800 -8.63 5.73 -64.19
C LYS A 800 -10.15 5.77 -64.45
N LEU A 801 -10.96 5.17 -63.58
CA LEU A 801 -12.43 5.20 -63.68
C LEU A 801 -13.00 6.62 -63.56
N LEU A 802 -12.52 7.42 -62.60
CA LEU A 802 -12.93 8.83 -62.46
C LEU A 802 -12.53 9.66 -63.69
N LYS A 803 -11.36 9.43 -64.29
CA LYS A 803 -10.94 10.09 -65.53
C LYS A 803 -11.87 9.73 -66.70
N LYS A 804 -12.23 8.45 -66.84
CA LYS A 804 -13.23 7.93 -67.81
C LYS A 804 -14.61 8.57 -67.60
N LYS A 805 -15.12 8.63 -66.36
CA LYS A 805 -16.41 9.26 -66.05
C LYS A 805 -16.40 10.79 -66.18
N ARG A 806 -15.27 11.46 -65.96
CA ARG A 806 -15.10 12.89 -66.31
C ARG A 806 -15.23 13.12 -67.82
N SER A 807 -14.64 12.28 -68.68
CA SER A 807 -14.83 12.40 -70.13
C SER A 807 -16.27 12.12 -70.58
N GLU A 808 -16.94 11.10 -70.03
CA GLU A 808 -18.35 10.82 -70.31
C GLU A 808 -19.28 11.99 -69.93
N MET A 809 -18.90 12.79 -68.92
CA MET A 809 -19.71 13.87 -68.33
C MET A 809 -19.20 15.28 -68.71
N GLY A 810 -18.59 15.44 -69.89
CA GLY A 810 -18.23 16.75 -70.44
C GLY A 810 -16.99 17.42 -69.83
N HIS A 811 -16.04 16.63 -69.32
CA HIS A 811 -14.74 17.08 -68.80
C HIS A 811 -14.79 18.10 -67.64
N ASN A 812 -15.89 18.16 -66.89
CA ASN A 812 -16.03 19.11 -65.79
C ASN A 812 -15.13 18.75 -64.59
N PRO A 813 -14.18 19.62 -64.17
CA PRO A 813 -13.25 19.31 -63.07
C PRO A 813 -13.94 19.24 -61.70
N LYS A 814 -15.16 19.77 -61.57
CA LYS A 814 -15.97 19.73 -60.33
C LYS A 814 -16.56 18.34 -60.01
N ILE A 815 -16.35 17.35 -60.88
CA ILE A 815 -16.69 15.96 -60.60
C ILE A 815 -15.49 15.32 -59.87
N VAL A 816 -15.64 15.01 -58.58
CA VAL A 816 -14.56 14.48 -57.72
C VAL A 816 -15.11 13.34 -56.86
N PHE A 817 -14.26 12.41 -56.45
CA PHE A 817 -14.61 11.52 -55.33
C PHE A 817 -14.62 12.28 -54.02
N LYS A 818 -15.53 11.92 -53.11
CA LYS A 818 -15.58 12.46 -51.76
C LYS A 818 -16.10 11.43 -50.76
N ASP A 819 -15.44 11.37 -49.62
CA ASP A 819 -15.77 10.46 -48.52
C ASP A 819 -16.74 11.12 -47.54
N ILE A 820 -17.78 10.40 -47.13
CA ILE A 820 -18.75 10.87 -46.12
C ILE A 820 -19.07 9.77 -45.13
N GLY A 821 -18.54 9.92 -43.91
CA GLY A 821 -18.82 9.04 -42.78
C GLY A 821 -18.30 7.62 -42.98
N LYS A 822 -19.17 6.70 -43.41
CA LYS A 822 -18.84 5.30 -43.72
C LYS A 822 -18.80 4.98 -45.22
N GLU A 823 -19.17 5.95 -46.05
CA GLU A 823 -19.30 5.78 -47.49
C GLU A 823 -18.20 6.57 -48.20
N VAL A 824 -17.13 5.85 -48.51
CA VAL A 824 -15.93 6.35 -49.20
C VAL A 824 -16.09 6.34 -50.72
N TYR A 825 -15.35 7.21 -51.41
CA TYR A 825 -15.33 7.34 -52.87
C TYR A 825 -16.71 7.59 -53.53
N GLN A 826 -17.61 8.35 -52.89
CA GLN A 826 -18.85 8.79 -53.55
C GLN A 826 -18.50 9.75 -54.70
N ILE A 827 -19.06 9.57 -55.90
CA ILE A 827 -18.83 10.53 -56.99
C ILE A 827 -19.73 11.76 -56.81
N GLU A 828 -19.14 12.91 -56.50
CA GLU A 828 -19.83 14.19 -56.33
C GLU A 828 -20.05 14.84 -57.70
N VAL A 829 -21.31 15.16 -58.01
CA VAL A 829 -21.73 15.73 -59.30
C VAL A 829 -22.56 17.00 -59.07
N PRO A 830 -22.24 18.14 -59.70
CA PRO A 830 -23.05 19.36 -59.64
C PRO A 830 -24.49 19.14 -60.10
N THR A 831 -25.46 19.76 -59.41
CA THR A 831 -26.91 19.59 -59.72
C THR A 831 -27.33 20.08 -61.11
N SER A 832 -26.46 20.80 -61.82
CA SER A 832 -26.64 21.20 -63.22
C SER A 832 -26.39 20.09 -64.25
N ILE A 833 -25.82 18.95 -63.85
CA ILE A 833 -25.52 17.82 -64.74
C ILE A 833 -26.47 16.65 -64.41
N LYS A 834 -27.14 16.08 -65.42
CA LYS A 834 -27.95 14.87 -65.25
C LYS A 834 -27.03 13.63 -65.22
N PRO A 835 -27.14 12.74 -64.22
CA PRO A 835 -26.37 11.49 -64.20
C PRO A 835 -26.90 10.49 -65.25
N PRO A 836 -26.07 9.52 -65.67
CA PRO A 836 -26.51 8.36 -66.46
C PRO A 836 -27.57 7.51 -65.74
N THR A 837 -28.32 6.73 -66.51
CA THR A 837 -29.28 5.74 -65.97
C THR A 837 -28.56 4.65 -65.17
N GLY A 838 -29.18 4.22 -64.06
CA GLY A 838 -28.63 3.19 -63.17
C GLY A 838 -27.73 3.69 -62.03
N TRP A 839 -27.60 5.01 -61.83
CA TRP A 839 -26.86 5.60 -60.70
C TRP A 839 -27.78 5.79 -59.48
N GLN A 840 -27.39 5.25 -58.33
CA GLN A 840 -28.09 5.41 -57.05
C GLN A 840 -27.61 6.68 -56.34
N VAL A 841 -28.54 7.53 -55.87
CA VAL A 841 -28.20 8.68 -55.01
C VAL A 841 -27.86 8.16 -53.62
N MET A 842 -26.72 8.58 -53.07
CA MET A 842 -26.27 8.25 -51.72
C MET A 842 -26.48 9.44 -50.77
N SER A 843 -26.04 10.63 -51.17
CA SER A 843 -26.22 11.86 -50.40
C SER A 843 -26.42 13.09 -51.29
N SER A 844 -26.88 14.20 -50.71
CA SER A 844 -27.02 15.49 -51.39
C SER A 844 -26.57 16.64 -50.49
N ALA A 845 -26.11 17.71 -51.12
CA ALA A 845 -25.90 19.02 -50.51
C ALA A 845 -26.37 20.10 -51.51
N GLY A 846 -26.63 21.33 -51.08
CA GLY A 846 -27.43 22.29 -51.86
C GLY A 846 -27.01 22.56 -53.33
N LYS A 847 -25.75 22.32 -53.70
CA LYS A 847 -25.21 22.50 -55.07
C LYS A 847 -24.73 21.21 -55.75
N VAL A 848 -24.77 20.06 -55.06
CA VAL A 848 -24.15 18.79 -55.50
C VAL A 848 -24.95 17.56 -55.05
N LYS A 849 -25.02 16.53 -55.89
CA LYS A 849 -25.56 15.20 -55.55
C LYS A 849 -24.45 14.17 -55.66
N ARG A 850 -24.47 13.16 -54.79
CA ARG A 850 -23.45 12.11 -54.73
C ARG A 850 -24.05 10.76 -55.03
N TYR A 851 -23.29 9.95 -55.76
CA TYR A 851 -23.81 8.73 -56.36
C TYR A 851 -22.89 7.53 -56.17
N TYR A 852 -23.49 6.34 -56.24
CA TYR A 852 -22.81 5.10 -56.59
C TYR A 852 -23.42 4.49 -57.85
N PHE A 853 -22.61 3.73 -58.58
CA PHE A 853 -23.02 2.92 -59.73
C PHE A 853 -22.37 1.53 -59.64
N PRO A 854 -22.87 0.49 -60.32
CA PRO A 854 -22.46 -0.90 -60.04
C PRO A 854 -20.95 -1.18 -60.18
N GLU A 855 -20.32 -0.67 -61.23
CA GLU A 855 -18.85 -0.74 -61.49
C GLU A 855 -18.05 -0.12 -60.32
N LEU A 856 -18.43 1.08 -59.87
CA LEU A 856 -17.81 1.76 -58.72
C LEU A 856 -18.06 1.02 -57.39
N LYS A 857 -19.28 0.49 -57.17
CA LYS A 857 -19.61 -0.25 -55.94
C LYS A 857 -18.81 -1.56 -55.83
N ALA A 858 -18.51 -2.21 -56.96
CA ALA A 858 -17.63 -3.37 -56.99
C ALA A 858 -16.17 -2.99 -56.66
N MET A 859 -15.63 -1.92 -57.25
CA MET A 859 -14.27 -1.46 -56.95
C MET A 859 -14.10 -0.96 -55.50
N ILE A 860 -15.08 -0.23 -54.95
CA ILE A 860 -15.07 0.18 -53.54
C ILE A 860 -15.07 -1.04 -52.62
N ARG A 861 -15.87 -2.08 -52.94
CA ARG A 861 -15.87 -3.32 -52.17
C ARG A 861 -14.51 -4.01 -52.22
N GLN A 862 -13.88 -4.12 -53.39
CA GLN A 862 -12.54 -4.71 -53.54
C GLN A 862 -11.47 -3.91 -52.79
N LEU A 863 -11.56 -2.57 -52.76
CA LEU A 863 -10.67 -1.72 -51.98
C LEU A 863 -10.89 -1.89 -50.47
N GLN A 864 -12.14 -2.00 -50.01
CA GLN A 864 -12.46 -2.26 -48.60
C GLN A 864 -12.00 -3.66 -48.16
N GLU A 865 -12.16 -4.67 -49.01
CA GLU A 865 -11.63 -6.02 -48.79
C GLU A 865 -10.09 -6.00 -48.72
N ALA A 866 -9.42 -5.28 -49.63
CA ALA A 866 -7.96 -5.11 -49.61
C ALA A 866 -7.45 -4.33 -48.38
N GLN A 867 -8.13 -3.24 -47.98
CA GLN A 867 -7.79 -2.44 -46.81
C GLN A 867 -7.98 -3.21 -45.49
N GLU A 868 -9.03 -4.02 -45.38
CA GLU A 868 -9.22 -4.93 -44.23
C GLU A 868 -8.13 -6.02 -44.21
N THR A 869 -7.76 -6.60 -45.36
CA THR A 869 -6.66 -7.58 -45.46
C THR A 869 -5.31 -6.96 -45.08
N HIS A 870 -4.98 -5.78 -45.61
CA HIS A 870 -3.77 -5.04 -45.23
C HIS A 870 -3.76 -4.72 -43.74
N GLY A 871 -4.88 -4.27 -43.16
CA GLY A 871 -5.02 -4.04 -41.72
C GLY A 871 -4.86 -5.28 -40.84
N GLN A 872 -5.01 -6.49 -41.40
CA GLN A 872 -4.65 -7.75 -40.74
C GLN A 872 -3.15 -8.06 -40.91
N ILE A 873 -2.59 -7.86 -42.11
CA ILE A 873 -1.16 -8.04 -42.41
C ILE A 873 -0.31 -7.12 -41.54
N VAL A 874 -0.66 -5.83 -41.41
CA VAL A 874 -0.03 -4.85 -40.51
C VAL A 874 0.15 -5.40 -39.09
N LYS A 875 -0.88 -6.07 -38.54
CA LYS A 875 -0.83 -6.65 -37.19
C LYS A 875 0.07 -7.88 -37.12
N GLN A 876 0.06 -8.71 -38.16
CA GLN A 876 0.94 -9.88 -38.24
C GLN A 876 2.41 -9.46 -38.39
N VAL A 877 2.69 -8.45 -39.21
CA VAL A 877 4.00 -7.82 -39.39
C VAL A 877 4.51 -7.26 -38.07
N ALA A 878 3.70 -6.47 -37.35
CA ALA A 878 4.07 -5.97 -36.02
C ALA A 878 4.42 -7.11 -35.06
N GLY A 879 3.61 -8.18 -35.02
CA GLY A 879 3.90 -9.38 -34.23
C GLY A 879 5.21 -10.09 -34.62
N ARG A 880 5.55 -10.17 -35.92
CA ARG A 880 6.82 -10.73 -36.40
C ARG A 880 8.01 -9.85 -36.04
N LEU A 881 7.88 -8.53 -36.11
CA LEU A 881 8.93 -7.59 -35.67
C LEU A 881 9.15 -7.68 -34.15
N TYR A 882 8.08 -7.76 -33.35
CA TYR A 882 8.18 -7.96 -31.91
C TYR A 882 8.85 -9.29 -31.55
N ALA A 883 8.42 -10.41 -32.15
CA ALA A 883 9.03 -11.72 -31.96
C ALA A 883 10.50 -11.79 -32.39
N ARG A 884 10.95 -10.93 -33.33
CA ARG A 884 12.35 -10.79 -33.74
C ARG A 884 13.17 -9.89 -32.81
N PHE A 885 12.56 -8.90 -32.17
CA PHE A 885 13.22 -8.09 -31.13
C PHE A 885 13.46 -8.91 -29.86
N ASP A 886 12.53 -9.82 -29.56
CA ASP A 886 12.54 -10.71 -28.40
C ASP A 886 13.63 -11.79 -28.44
N GLU A 887 14.18 -12.12 -29.63
CA GLU A 887 15.31 -13.07 -29.73
C GLU A 887 16.57 -12.57 -28.99
N ASP A 888 16.68 -11.26 -28.76
CA ASP A 888 17.74 -10.60 -27.99
C ASP A 888 17.32 -10.30 -26.52
N TYR A 889 16.18 -10.80 -26.01
CA TYR A 889 15.62 -10.44 -24.69
C TYR A 889 16.63 -10.47 -23.54
N MET A 890 17.46 -11.51 -23.44
CA MET A 890 18.45 -11.63 -22.36
C MET A 890 19.55 -10.56 -22.45
N THR A 891 19.93 -10.16 -23.67
CA THR A 891 20.86 -9.04 -23.94
C THR A 891 20.26 -7.72 -23.46
N TRP A 892 18.98 -7.47 -23.76
CA TRP A 892 18.24 -6.28 -23.32
C TRP A 892 18.08 -6.24 -21.79
N LEU A 893 17.71 -7.36 -21.17
CA LEU A 893 17.53 -7.45 -19.71
C LEU A 893 18.86 -7.31 -18.95
N GLN A 894 19.96 -7.84 -19.47
CA GLN A 894 21.30 -7.61 -18.91
C GLN A 894 21.70 -6.14 -18.98
N ALA A 895 21.46 -5.47 -20.13
CA ALA A 895 21.71 -4.04 -20.28
C ALA A 895 20.92 -3.19 -19.27
N VAL A 896 19.62 -3.48 -19.10
CA VAL A 896 18.78 -2.84 -18.07
C VAL A 896 19.38 -3.04 -16.67
N LYS A 897 19.71 -4.29 -16.29
CA LYS A 897 20.28 -4.61 -14.97
C LYS A 897 21.61 -3.87 -14.69
N VAL A 898 22.49 -3.72 -15.68
CA VAL A 898 23.74 -2.96 -15.55
C VAL A 898 23.45 -1.47 -15.34
N VAL A 899 22.50 -0.89 -16.10
CA VAL A 899 22.09 0.51 -15.93
C VAL A 899 21.43 0.74 -14.56
N SER A 900 20.57 -0.17 -14.08
CA SER A 900 20.00 -0.12 -12.73
C SER A 900 21.08 -0.04 -11.65
N GLN A 901 22.15 -0.82 -11.79
CA GLN A 901 23.25 -0.87 -10.81
C GLN A 901 24.09 0.42 -10.81
N LEU A 902 24.29 1.04 -11.98
CA LEU A 902 24.93 2.35 -12.06
C LEU A 902 24.04 3.47 -11.50
N ASP A 903 22.74 3.46 -11.80
CA ASP A 903 21.75 4.42 -11.28
C ASP A 903 21.64 4.34 -9.74
N CYS A 904 21.70 3.13 -9.17
CA CYS A 904 21.76 2.93 -7.71
C CYS A 904 23.01 3.52 -7.06
N LEU A 905 24.19 3.40 -7.70
CA LEU A 905 25.43 4.00 -7.19
C LEU A 905 25.40 5.53 -7.28
N ILE A 906 24.88 6.08 -8.38
CA ILE A 906 24.68 7.52 -8.56
C ILE A 906 23.64 8.07 -7.58
N SER A 907 22.58 7.32 -7.30
CA SER A 907 21.59 7.61 -6.25
C SER A 907 22.25 7.70 -4.86
N LEU A 908 23.12 6.74 -4.50
CA LEU A 908 23.86 6.78 -3.23
C LEU A 908 24.83 7.96 -3.15
N ALA A 909 25.50 8.32 -4.25
CA ALA A 909 26.37 9.49 -4.32
C ALA A 909 25.56 10.79 -4.13
N ALA A 910 24.47 10.95 -4.89
CA ALA A 910 23.57 12.10 -4.84
C ALA A 910 22.76 12.21 -3.53
N ALA A 911 22.55 11.10 -2.81
CA ALA A 911 22.00 11.09 -1.46
C ALA A 911 23.06 11.51 -0.44
N SER A 912 24.26 10.91 -0.49
CA SER A 912 25.40 11.22 0.38
C SER A 912 25.74 12.72 0.33
N ALA A 913 25.83 13.31 -0.87
CA ALA A 913 26.10 14.73 -1.08
C ALA A 913 24.96 15.67 -0.63
N ALA A 914 23.80 15.14 -0.22
CA ALA A 914 22.62 15.89 0.21
C ALA A 914 22.25 15.67 1.68
N LEU A 915 23.06 14.94 2.45
CA LEU A 915 22.92 14.79 3.91
C LEU A 915 23.32 16.05 4.70
N GLY A 916 23.85 17.07 4.01
CA GLY A 916 24.43 18.26 4.61
C GLY A 916 25.78 18.00 5.29
N GLU A 917 26.28 19.01 5.97
CA GLU A 917 27.55 18.96 6.71
C GLU A 917 27.28 19.02 8.23
N PRO A 918 28.10 18.35 9.08
CA PRO A 918 29.10 17.36 8.71
C PRO A 918 28.47 16.02 8.30
N SER A 919 29.02 15.40 7.25
CA SER A 919 28.73 14.02 6.86
C SER A 919 30.03 13.33 6.45
N CYS A 920 30.13 12.01 6.66
CA CYS A 920 31.37 11.27 6.46
C CYS A 920 31.16 9.90 5.79
N ARG A 921 32.25 9.37 5.23
CA ARG A 921 32.35 7.97 4.79
C ARG A 921 32.51 7.08 6.03
N PRO A 922 31.64 6.07 6.24
CA PRO A 922 31.81 5.11 7.32
C PRO A 922 33.03 4.21 7.09
N THR A 923 33.80 3.99 8.16
CA THR A 923 34.99 3.14 8.17
C THR A 923 34.66 1.78 8.77
N PHE A 924 34.76 0.73 7.97
CA PHE A 924 34.53 -0.64 8.44
C PHE A 924 35.83 -1.26 8.96
N VAL A 925 35.79 -1.81 10.18
CA VAL A 925 36.94 -2.41 10.87
C VAL A 925 36.71 -3.89 11.16
N GLU A 926 37.75 -4.69 11.03
CA GLU A 926 37.77 -6.09 11.51
C GLU A 926 38.33 -6.13 12.94
N SER A 927 37.48 -6.51 13.89
CA SER A 927 37.79 -6.60 15.32
C SER A 927 37.01 -7.76 15.93
N GLU A 928 37.61 -8.51 16.85
CA GLU A 928 36.94 -9.62 17.56
C GLU A 928 35.71 -9.13 18.32
N ARG A 929 35.83 -8.01 19.03
CA ARG A 929 34.70 -7.28 19.60
C ARG A 929 33.98 -6.49 18.51
N SER A 930 32.65 -6.42 18.61
CA SER A 930 31.86 -5.47 17.83
C SER A 930 32.13 -4.05 18.28
N ILE A 931 32.11 -3.12 17.32
CA ILE A 931 32.38 -1.70 17.51
C ILE A 931 31.29 -0.94 16.75
N LEU A 932 30.71 0.08 17.39
CA LEU A 932 29.87 1.07 16.72
C LEU A 932 30.11 2.44 17.36
N GLU A 933 30.82 3.31 16.64
CA GLU A 933 31.12 4.68 17.03
C GLU A 933 30.63 5.67 15.97
N PHE A 934 29.87 6.68 16.42
CA PHE A 934 29.48 7.86 15.65
C PHE A 934 29.71 9.13 16.46
N GLU A 935 30.24 10.17 15.83
CA GLU A 935 30.53 11.48 16.42
C GLU A 935 29.61 12.55 15.81
N GLU A 936 28.88 13.30 16.63
CA GLU A 936 27.88 14.29 16.19
C GLU A 936 26.83 13.76 15.18
N LEU A 937 26.28 12.56 15.43
CA LEU A 937 25.24 11.93 14.60
C LEU A 937 23.91 12.69 14.65
N ARG A 938 23.28 12.84 13.49
CA ARG A 938 21.96 13.48 13.31
C ARG A 938 20.96 12.55 12.64
N HIS A 939 19.66 12.71 12.91
CA HIS A 939 18.63 11.82 12.35
C HIS A 939 18.39 12.15 10.86
N PRO A 940 18.76 11.28 9.90
CA PRO A 940 18.84 11.63 8.49
C PRO A 940 17.50 12.10 7.90
N CYS A 941 16.39 11.45 8.26
CA CYS A 941 15.05 11.84 7.78
C CYS A 941 14.50 13.14 8.39
N MET A 942 15.11 13.71 9.44
CA MET A 942 14.62 14.93 10.09
C MET A 942 15.29 16.21 9.58
N LEU A 943 16.51 16.10 9.05
CA LEU A 943 17.30 17.21 8.51
C LEU A 943 16.58 18.07 7.45
N PRO A 944 15.72 17.54 6.55
CA PRO A 944 14.99 18.38 5.59
C PRO A 944 13.95 19.31 6.22
N ASN A 945 13.44 18.96 7.41
CA ASN A 945 12.28 19.62 8.03
C ASN A 945 12.62 20.37 9.33
N VAL A 946 13.83 20.18 9.88
CA VAL A 946 14.27 20.75 11.15
C VAL A 946 15.68 21.30 11.01
N SER A 947 15.83 22.63 11.07
CA SER A 947 17.14 23.31 11.01
C SER A 947 17.99 23.04 12.26
N ASP A 948 17.34 22.96 13.42
CA ASP A 948 17.99 23.02 14.74
C ASP A 948 18.08 21.61 15.37
N PHE A 949 18.43 20.59 14.59
CA PHE A 949 18.58 19.21 15.10
C PHE A 949 19.89 19.08 15.90
N ILE A 950 19.78 18.74 17.19
CA ILE A 950 20.93 18.60 18.10
C ILE A 950 21.70 17.29 17.80
N PRO A 951 22.99 17.36 17.40
CA PRO A 951 23.80 16.19 17.11
C PRO A 951 24.24 15.46 18.39
N ASN A 952 24.52 14.16 18.25
CA ASN A 952 24.75 13.27 19.38
C ASN A 952 25.84 12.22 19.13
N ASP A 953 26.65 11.96 20.14
CA ASP A 953 27.73 10.97 20.09
C ASP A 953 27.20 9.60 20.52
N VAL A 954 27.50 8.55 19.76
CA VAL A 954 27.11 7.17 20.07
C VAL A 954 28.36 6.31 20.07
N LYS A 955 28.62 5.61 21.18
CA LYS A 955 29.72 4.64 21.31
C LYS A 955 29.20 3.37 21.98
N LEU A 956 29.47 2.23 21.35
CA LEU A 956 29.08 0.88 21.80
C LEU A 956 30.20 -0.12 21.45
N GLY A 957 30.59 -0.94 22.42
CA GLY A 957 31.57 -2.01 22.24
C GLY A 957 33.01 -1.51 22.09
N GLY A 958 33.88 -2.35 21.51
CA GLY A 958 35.33 -2.08 21.43
C GLY A 958 35.98 -1.93 22.81
N ASP A 959 36.55 -0.76 23.08
CA ASP A 959 37.10 -0.38 24.39
C ASP A 959 36.00 0.03 25.40
N THR A 960 34.75 0.19 24.94
CA THR A 960 33.58 0.57 25.76
C THR A 960 32.64 -0.61 26.03
N ALA A 961 31.65 -0.41 26.90
CA ALA A 961 30.57 -1.36 27.17
C ALA A 961 29.77 -1.70 25.90
N ASN A 962 29.33 -2.95 25.73
CA ASN A 962 28.50 -3.30 24.56
C ASN A 962 27.10 -2.66 24.62
N ILE A 963 26.53 -2.45 25.82
CA ILE A 963 25.17 -1.94 26.00
C ILE A 963 25.18 -0.58 26.70
N ASN A 964 24.54 0.43 26.09
CA ASN A 964 24.19 1.69 26.76
C ASN A 964 22.80 1.56 27.42
N LEU A 965 22.76 1.68 28.75
CA LEU A 965 21.54 1.71 29.57
C LEU A 965 20.99 3.14 29.60
N LEU A 966 20.02 3.42 28.74
CA LEU A 966 19.50 4.76 28.46
C LEU A 966 18.35 5.14 29.41
N THR A 967 18.51 6.25 30.12
CA THR A 967 17.52 6.79 31.06
C THR A 967 17.06 8.21 30.68
N GLY A 968 15.87 8.61 31.13
CA GLY A 968 15.32 9.95 30.91
C GLY A 968 13.84 9.98 30.56
N ALA A 969 13.27 11.19 30.51
CA ALA A 969 11.87 11.42 30.15
C ALA A 969 11.58 11.07 28.68
N ASN A 970 10.33 10.70 28.37
CA ASN A 970 9.97 10.28 27.01
C ASN A 970 10.03 11.42 25.98
N ALA A 971 9.72 12.65 26.41
CA ALA A 971 9.88 13.84 25.60
C ALA A 971 11.35 14.24 25.34
N ALA A 972 12.33 13.63 26.03
CA ALA A 972 13.75 13.99 25.90
C ALA A 972 14.46 13.38 24.67
N GLY A 973 13.72 12.76 23.73
CA GLY A 973 14.26 12.26 22.46
C GLY A 973 14.82 10.82 22.48
N LYS A 974 14.58 10.03 23.53
CA LYS A 974 15.08 8.64 23.66
C LYS A 974 14.83 7.80 22.40
N SER A 975 13.57 7.60 22.00
CA SER A 975 13.25 6.73 20.86
C SER A 975 13.76 7.28 19.52
N THR A 976 14.03 8.60 19.42
CA THR A 976 14.72 9.22 18.27
C THR A 976 16.19 8.80 18.22
N MET A 977 16.90 8.78 19.35
CA MET A 977 18.28 8.25 19.45
C MET A 977 18.38 6.80 18.98
N LEU A 978 17.42 5.98 19.42
CA LEU A 978 17.32 4.57 19.10
C LEU A 978 17.12 4.35 17.60
N ARG A 979 16.11 5.02 17.00
CA ARG A 979 15.85 4.98 15.55
C ARG A 979 17.05 5.49 14.75
N MET A 980 17.61 6.64 15.14
CA MET A 980 18.76 7.27 14.48
C MET A 980 19.96 6.33 14.36
N THR A 981 20.30 5.61 15.43
CA THR A 981 21.45 4.68 15.44
C THR A 981 21.24 3.52 14.47
N CYS A 982 20.07 2.88 14.49
CA CYS A 982 19.75 1.79 13.55
C CYS A 982 19.75 2.27 12.09
N VAL A 983 19.16 3.43 11.82
CA VAL A 983 19.10 4.00 10.46
C VAL A 983 20.50 4.37 9.96
N ALA A 984 21.39 4.87 10.81
CA ALA A 984 22.79 5.14 10.47
C ALA A 984 23.55 3.85 10.08
N VAL A 985 23.34 2.74 10.81
CA VAL A 985 23.90 1.43 10.46
C VAL A 985 23.37 0.91 9.13
N ILE A 986 22.06 1.03 8.88
CA ILE A 986 21.44 0.66 7.59
C ILE A 986 22.07 1.48 6.45
N MET A 987 22.22 2.80 6.60
CA MET A 987 22.85 3.66 5.60
C MET A 987 24.31 3.26 5.33
N ALA A 988 25.09 3.01 6.38
CA ALA A 988 26.47 2.57 6.24
C ALA A 988 26.57 1.22 5.51
N GLN A 989 25.76 0.23 5.88
CA GLN A 989 25.78 -1.12 5.28
C GLN A 989 25.10 -1.21 3.89
N ILE A 990 24.33 -0.20 3.48
CA ILE A 990 23.95 -0.02 2.07
C ILE A 990 25.16 0.46 1.23
N GLY A 991 26.12 1.15 1.83
CA GLY A 991 27.22 1.83 1.15
C GLY A 991 26.96 3.33 0.90
N CYS A 992 26.28 4.00 1.82
CA CYS A 992 26.03 5.44 1.82
C CYS A 992 26.94 6.16 2.84
N TYR A 993 27.12 7.48 2.70
CA TYR A 993 27.65 8.32 3.78
C TYR A 993 26.66 8.40 4.96
N VAL A 994 27.15 8.83 6.13
CA VAL A 994 26.35 8.99 7.36
C VAL A 994 26.41 10.48 7.81
N PRO A 995 25.30 11.09 8.30
CA PRO A 995 25.27 12.49 8.75
C PRO A 995 25.89 12.66 10.15
N CYS A 996 27.21 12.49 10.22
CA CYS A 996 28.04 12.59 11.42
C CYS A 996 29.48 13.04 11.03
N VAL A 997 30.27 13.48 12.01
CA VAL A 997 31.68 13.91 11.82
C VAL A 997 32.58 12.71 11.53
N SER A 998 32.44 11.64 12.31
CA SER A 998 33.13 10.37 12.11
C SER A 998 32.20 9.18 12.33
N ALA A 999 32.52 8.05 11.71
CA ALA A 999 31.76 6.80 11.76
C ALA A 999 32.72 5.60 11.64
N THR A 1000 32.81 4.78 12.69
CA THR A 1000 33.63 3.56 12.74
C THR A 1000 32.77 2.40 13.21
N LEU A 1001 32.70 1.31 12.44
CA LEU A 1001 31.87 0.17 12.81
C LEU A 1001 32.39 -1.19 12.32
N THR A 1002 32.10 -2.23 13.09
CA THR A 1002 32.08 -3.61 12.57
C THR A 1002 30.76 -3.85 11.83
N PRO A 1003 30.70 -4.58 10.70
CA PRO A 1003 29.43 -4.92 10.06
C PRO A 1003 28.50 -5.67 11.02
N CYS A 1004 27.26 -5.19 11.15
CA CYS A 1004 26.22 -5.89 11.91
C CYS A 1004 25.60 -7.00 11.06
N ASP A 1005 25.25 -8.13 11.68
CA ASP A 1005 24.57 -9.24 11.00
C ASP A 1005 23.04 -9.10 11.01
N ARG A 1006 22.50 -8.43 12.03
CA ARG A 1006 21.07 -8.20 12.25
C ARG A 1006 20.84 -6.92 13.05
N ILE A 1007 19.73 -6.23 12.77
CA ILE A 1007 19.13 -5.27 13.70
C ILE A 1007 17.88 -5.91 14.31
N MET A 1008 17.73 -5.85 15.63
CA MET A 1008 16.52 -6.27 16.34
C MET A 1008 15.99 -5.12 17.17
N SER A 1009 14.73 -4.73 16.97
CA SER A 1009 14.15 -3.56 17.62
C SER A 1009 12.83 -3.87 18.32
N ARG A 1010 12.77 -3.59 19.63
CA ARG A 1010 11.54 -3.46 20.40
C ARG A 1010 11.30 -1.98 20.65
N LEU A 1011 10.54 -1.33 19.75
CA LEU A 1011 10.18 0.08 19.82
C LEU A 1011 8.66 0.23 19.89
N GLY A 1012 8.17 1.21 20.68
CA GLY A 1012 6.75 1.56 20.78
C GLY A 1012 5.85 0.53 21.48
N ALA A 1013 4.56 0.86 21.59
CA ALA A 1013 3.55 0.05 22.28
C ALA A 1013 2.32 -0.18 21.39
N ASN A 1014 2.38 -1.21 20.54
CA ASN A 1014 1.32 -1.60 19.62
C ASN A 1014 0.46 -2.72 20.22
N ASP A 1015 -0.58 -2.36 20.97
CA ASP A 1015 -1.48 -3.30 21.63
C ASP A 1015 -2.24 -4.17 20.60
N ASN A 1016 -1.95 -5.47 20.57
CA ASN A 1016 -2.60 -6.41 19.63
C ASN A 1016 -3.99 -6.85 20.15
N ILE A 1017 -4.87 -5.88 20.41
CA ILE A 1017 -6.17 -6.03 21.09
C ILE A 1017 -7.02 -7.14 20.44
N PHE A 1018 -7.05 -7.18 19.10
CA PHE A 1018 -7.81 -8.17 18.32
C PHE A 1018 -7.20 -9.57 18.31
N ALA A 1019 -6.04 -9.80 18.94
CA ALA A 1019 -5.43 -11.11 19.14
C ALA A 1019 -5.80 -11.78 20.48
N ALA A 1020 -6.41 -11.04 21.42
CA ALA A 1020 -6.58 -11.46 22.82
C ALA A 1020 -5.25 -11.84 23.53
N GLN A 1021 -4.12 -11.41 22.96
CA GLN A 1021 -2.80 -11.50 23.58
C GLN A 1021 -2.59 -10.24 24.45
N SER A 1022 -2.04 -10.43 25.66
CA SER A 1022 -1.62 -9.30 26.49
C SER A 1022 -0.50 -8.52 25.80
N THR A 1023 -0.41 -7.22 26.04
CA THR A 1023 0.70 -6.36 25.59
C THR A 1023 2.04 -6.94 26.02
N PHE A 1024 2.10 -7.38 27.29
CA PHE A 1024 3.25 -8.08 27.87
C PHE A 1024 3.58 -9.43 27.21
N PHE A 1025 2.58 -10.13 26.65
CA PHE A 1025 2.84 -11.39 25.94
C PHE A 1025 3.57 -11.15 24.62
N VAL A 1026 3.15 -10.14 23.86
CA VAL A 1026 3.80 -9.76 22.60
C VAL A 1026 5.23 -9.30 22.88
N GLU A 1027 5.38 -8.39 23.86
CA GLU A 1027 6.64 -7.89 24.39
C GLU A 1027 7.62 -9.01 24.81
N LEU A 1028 7.12 -10.05 25.49
CA LEU A 1028 7.92 -11.23 25.85
C LEU A 1028 8.25 -12.14 24.66
N SER A 1029 7.39 -12.28 23.64
CA SER A 1029 7.69 -13.09 22.45
C SER A 1029 8.77 -12.42 21.59
N GLU A 1030 8.67 -11.10 21.40
CA GLU A 1030 9.72 -10.28 20.76
C GLU A 1030 11.04 -10.38 21.53
N THR A 1031 11.00 -10.31 22.86
CA THR A 1031 12.19 -10.43 23.73
C THR A 1031 12.79 -11.84 23.69
N LYS A 1032 11.97 -12.90 23.72
CA LYS A 1032 12.41 -14.29 23.55
C LYS A 1032 13.13 -14.48 22.21
N LYS A 1033 12.57 -13.92 21.13
CA LYS A 1033 13.18 -13.97 19.80
C LYS A 1033 14.56 -13.31 19.79
N ILE A 1034 14.70 -12.12 20.39
CA ILE A 1034 15.99 -11.44 20.59
C ILE A 1034 16.99 -12.34 21.31
N LEU A 1035 16.60 -12.94 22.45
CA LEU A 1035 17.46 -13.85 23.21
C LEU A 1035 17.87 -15.12 22.44
N SER A 1036 17.08 -15.55 21.46
CA SER A 1036 17.34 -16.77 20.66
C SER A 1036 18.03 -16.55 19.30
N GLU A 1037 18.00 -15.33 18.76
CA GLU A 1037 18.49 -15.01 17.41
C GLU A 1037 19.59 -13.94 17.33
N ALA A 1038 19.84 -13.19 18.40
CA ALA A 1038 20.91 -12.20 18.45
C ALA A 1038 22.29 -12.88 18.60
N THR A 1039 23.29 -12.34 17.91
CA THR A 1039 24.69 -12.74 18.02
C THR A 1039 25.53 -11.61 18.61
N SER A 1040 26.81 -11.85 18.89
CA SER A 1040 27.75 -10.79 19.28
C SER A 1040 27.91 -9.68 18.23
N ARG A 1041 27.51 -9.92 16.97
CA ARG A 1041 27.49 -8.95 15.85
C ARG A 1041 26.15 -8.22 15.68
N SER A 1042 25.11 -8.61 16.41
CA SER A 1042 23.79 -8.00 16.25
C SER A 1042 23.69 -6.65 16.97
N LEU A 1043 22.89 -5.74 16.42
CA LEU A 1043 22.48 -4.51 17.08
C LEU A 1043 21.09 -4.70 17.71
N VAL A 1044 21.02 -4.68 19.04
CA VAL A 1044 19.77 -4.88 19.79
C VAL A 1044 19.30 -3.56 20.40
N ILE A 1045 18.00 -3.26 20.23
CA ILE A 1045 17.34 -2.12 20.85
C ILE A 1045 16.11 -2.59 21.61
N LEU A 1046 16.06 -2.26 22.89
CA LEU A 1046 14.93 -2.53 23.80
C LEU A 1046 14.46 -1.20 24.43
N ASP A 1047 13.23 -0.76 24.15
CA ASP A 1047 12.65 0.47 24.69
C ASP A 1047 11.46 0.15 25.63
N GLU A 1048 11.57 0.57 26.89
CA GLU A 1048 10.58 0.39 27.97
C GLU A 1048 10.20 -1.07 28.30
N LEU A 1049 11.11 -2.03 28.14
CA LEU A 1049 10.87 -3.44 28.48
C LEU A 1049 10.40 -3.61 29.95
N GLY A 1050 9.30 -4.33 30.13
CA GLY A 1050 8.58 -4.54 31.39
C GLY A 1050 7.29 -3.72 31.51
N ARG A 1051 6.99 -2.83 30.56
CA ARG A 1051 5.84 -1.89 30.62
C ARG A 1051 4.48 -2.58 30.64
N GLY A 1052 4.32 -3.77 30.05
CA GLY A 1052 3.04 -4.47 30.00
C GLY A 1052 2.57 -5.14 31.30
N THR A 1053 3.37 -5.12 32.38
CA THR A 1053 3.13 -5.93 33.60
C THR A 1053 3.25 -5.10 34.90
N SER A 1054 3.21 -5.77 36.07
CA SER A 1054 3.42 -5.10 37.36
C SER A 1054 4.85 -4.55 37.47
N SER A 1055 5.03 -3.43 38.17
CA SER A 1055 6.35 -2.80 38.31
C SER A 1055 7.41 -3.70 38.95
N TYR A 1056 7.02 -4.71 39.73
CA TYR A 1056 7.96 -5.67 40.32
C TYR A 1056 8.41 -6.72 39.29
N ASP A 1057 7.46 -7.29 38.54
CA ASP A 1057 7.75 -8.28 37.50
C ASP A 1057 8.50 -7.65 36.33
N GLY A 1058 8.13 -6.43 35.94
CA GLY A 1058 8.77 -5.67 34.87
C GLY A 1058 10.23 -5.36 35.16
N VAL A 1059 10.56 -4.92 36.39
CA VAL A 1059 11.97 -4.74 36.82
C VAL A 1059 12.73 -6.06 36.77
N ALA A 1060 12.18 -7.13 37.33
CA ALA A 1060 12.87 -8.43 37.39
C ALA A 1060 13.14 -9.04 36.00
N VAL A 1061 12.18 -8.93 35.08
CA VAL A 1061 12.35 -9.34 33.68
C VAL A 1061 13.38 -8.46 32.98
N ALA A 1062 13.24 -7.13 33.05
CA ALA A 1062 14.15 -6.19 32.40
C ALA A 1062 15.60 -6.37 32.87
N GLN A 1063 15.82 -6.55 34.18
CA GLN A 1063 17.10 -6.86 34.81
C GLN A 1063 17.70 -8.17 34.28
N SER A 1064 16.90 -9.25 34.25
CA SER A 1064 17.35 -10.57 33.79
C SER A 1064 17.72 -10.58 32.30
N VAL A 1065 16.92 -9.89 31.48
CA VAL A 1065 17.16 -9.76 30.04
C VAL A 1065 18.39 -8.90 29.76
N LEU A 1066 18.53 -7.73 30.39
CA LEU A 1066 19.73 -6.89 30.27
C LEU A 1066 21.01 -7.66 30.64
N HIS A 1067 20.97 -8.43 31.73
CA HIS A 1067 22.09 -9.27 32.14
C HIS A 1067 22.46 -10.29 31.06
N HIS A 1068 21.48 -11.06 30.57
CA HIS A 1068 21.75 -12.12 29.61
C HIS A 1068 22.25 -11.59 28.26
N VAL A 1069 21.67 -10.48 27.80
CA VAL A 1069 22.04 -9.77 26.57
C VAL A 1069 23.45 -9.18 26.66
N ALA A 1070 23.86 -8.64 27.81
CA ALA A 1070 25.19 -8.04 27.99
C ALA A 1070 26.31 -9.08 28.23
N THR A 1071 26.04 -10.14 29.01
CA THR A 1071 27.07 -11.05 29.54
C THR A 1071 27.29 -12.31 28.69
N HIS A 1072 26.22 -13.02 28.28
CA HIS A 1072 26.35 -14.25 27.50
C HIS A 1072 26.38 -13.92 26.00
N ILE A 1073 25.27 -13.40 25.45
CA ILE A 1073 25.17 -13.01 24.04
C ILE A 1073 26.21 -11.92 23.73
N GLY A 1074 26.25 -10.89 24.59
CA GLY A 1074 27.10 -9.72 24.48
C GLY A 1074 27.08 -9.10 23.09
N CYS A 1075 25.88 -8.87 22.56
CA CYS A 1075 25.66 -8.05 21.37
C CYS A 1075 25.85 -6.56 21.71
N ILE A 1076 25.92 -5.69 20.70
CA ILE A 1076 25.93 -4.24 20.93
C ILE A 1076 24.51 -3.66 20.92
N GLY A 1077 24.26 -2.58 21.65
CA GLY A 1077 22.90 -2.05 21.71
C GLY A 1077 22.55 -0.99 22.74
N PHE A 1078 21.26 -0.69 22.78
CA PHE A 1078 20.64 0.21 23.76
C PHE A 1078 19.54 -0.49 24.53
N PHE A 1079 19.54 -0.28 25.85
CA PHE A 1079 18.45 -0.69 26.74
C PHE A 1079 17.86 0.56 27.37
N ALA A 1080 16.72 1.05 26.87
CA ALA A 1080 16.07 2.24 27.38
C ALA A 1080 15.02 1.88 28.45
N THR A 1081 15.10 2.50 29.63
CA THR A 1081 14.23 2.15 30.76
C THR A 1081 13.89 3.33 31.67
N HIS A 1082 12.80 3.18 32.43
CA HIS A 1082 12.43 4.03 33.56
C HIS A 1082 12.86 3.44 34.91
N TYR A 1083 13.30 2.19 34.94
CA TYR A 1083 13.62 1.47 36.17
C TYR A 1083 14.98 1.89 36.74
N HIS A 1084 14.97 2.96 37.53
CA HIS A 1084 16.13 3.53 38.24
C HIS A 1084 16.96 2.51 39.06
N SER A 1085 16.30 1.46 39.56
CA SER A 1085 16.95 0.34 40.26
C SER A 1085 17.97 -0.38 39.39
N ILE A 1086 17.63 -0.64 38.12
CA ILE A 1086 18.51 -1.32 37.16
C ILE A 1086 19.76 -0.49 36.92
N ALA A 1087 19.61 0.83 36.75
CA ALA A 1087 20.73 1.75 36.59
C ALA A 1087 21.66 1.82 37.82
N THR A 1088 21.18 1.44 39.01
CA THR A 1088 22.02 1.35 40.22
C THR A 1088 22.68 -0.03 40.35
N GLU A 1089 21.99 -1.12 40.03
CA GLU A 1089 22.54 -2.48 40.17
C GLU A 1089 23.62 -2.79 39.11
N PHE A 1090 23.48 -2.28 37.88
CA PHE A 1090 24.47 -2.46 36.81
C PHE A 1090 25.63 -1.45 36.86
N ALA A 1091 25.71 -0.56 37.85
CA ALA A 1091 26.69 0.53 37.88
C ALA A 1091 28.18 0.08 37.95
N GLY A 1092 28.46 -1.15 38.41
CA GLY A 1092 29.80 -1.76 38.38
C GLY A 1092 30.03 -2.74 37.22
N HIS A 1093 29.02 -2.96 36.36
CA HIS A 1093 29.07 -4.01 35.34
C HIS A 1093 29.94 -3.61 34.14
N PRO A 1094 30.97 -4.39 33.77
CA PRO A 1094 31.96 -3.99 32.77
C PRO A 1094 31.39 -3.84 31.34
N GLU A 1095 30.21 -4.43 31.07
CA GLU A 1095 29.58 -4.46 29.74
C GLU A 1095 28.30 -3.63 29.63
N VAL A 1096 27.94 -2.84 30.66
CA VAL A 1096 26.78 -1.94 30.66
C VAL A 1096 27.19 -0.54 31.13
N ALA A 1097 27.00 0.47 30.29
CA ALA A 1097 27.28 1.88 30.63
C ALA A 1097 25.98 2.66 30.87
N PRO A 1098 25.82 3.40 31.99
CA PRO A 1098 24.67 4.27 32.21
C PRO A 1098 24.76 5.54 31.37
N LYS A 1099 23.71 5.81 30.59
CA LYS A 1099 23.54 7.04 29.81
C LYS A 1099 22.22 7.73 30.17
N ARG A 1100 22.17 9.05 30.03
CA ARG A 1100 20.94 9.84 30.16
C ARG A 1100 20.75 10.81 29.00
N MET A 1101 19.49 11.11 28.66
CA MET A 1101 19.17 12.27 27.83
C MET A 1101 19.17 13.53 28.70
N GLN A 1102 19.85 14.58 28.25
CA GLN A 1102 20.10 15.79 29.01
C GLN A 1102 18.83 16.64 29.15
N ILE A 1103 18.59 17.05 30.40
CA ILE A 1103 17.42 17.80 30.84
C ILE A 1103 17.90 18.93 31.76
N HIS A 1104 17.46 20.15 31.48
CA HIS A 1104 17.61 21.28 32.40
C HIS A 1104 16.30 21.47 33.17
N VAL A 1105 16.37 21.43 34.50
CA VAL A 1105 15.22 21.67 35.38
C VAL A 1105 15.36 23.04 36.02
N ASP A 1106 14.29 23.84 35.95
CA ASP A 1106 14.12 25.06 36.74
C ASP A 1106 13.09 24.77 37.84
N ASP A 1107 13.58 24.52 39.06
CA ASP A 1107 12.74 24.22 40.22
C ASP A 1107 12.02 25.47 40.79
N GLU A 1108 12.53 26.68 40.52
CA GLU A 1108 11.88 27.93 40.96
C GLU A 1108 10.60 28.20 40.15
N ASN A 1109 10.67 27.97 38.83
CA ASN A 1109 9.54 28.12 37.91
C ASN A 1109 8.78 26.80 37.62
N ARG A 1110 9.25 25.67 38.15
CA ARG A 1110 8.75 24.30 37.86
C ARG A 1110 8.74 23.93 36.37
N GLN A 1111 9.73 24.40 35.61
CA GLN A 1111 9.84 24.16 34.17
C GLN A 1111 10.90 23.12 33.83
N VAL A 1112 10.72 22.41 32.71
CA VAL A 1112 11.68 21.43 32.18
C VAL A 1112 12.03 21.81 30.75
N THR A 1113 13.31 22.00 30.48
CA THR A 1113 13.84 22.18 29.12
C THR A 1113 14.59 20.92 28.72
N PHE A 1114 14.06 20.22 27.71
CA PHE A 1114 14.75 19.08 27.10
C PHE A 1114 15.87 19.59 26.20
N LEU A 1115 17.11 19.15 26.45
CA LEU A 1115 18.30 19.58 25.71
C LEU A 1115 18.72 18.56 24.63
N TYR A 1116 18.02 17.42 24.53
CA TYR A 1116 18.15 16.40 23.48
C TYR A 1116 19.57 15.84 23.23
N LYS A 1117 20.52 16.11 24.13
CA LYS A 1117 21.89 15.61 24.08
C LYS A 1117 22.06 14.37 24.97
N LEU A 1118 22.79 13.36 24.50
CA LEU A 1118 23.18 12.19 25.25
C LEU A 1118 24.41 12.52 26.11
N GLU A 1119 24.38 12.13 27.38
CA GLU A 1119 25.49 12.29 28.32
C GLU A 1119 25.63 11.05 29.22
N ASP A 1120 26.77 10.94 29.89
CA ASP A 1120 27.06 9.86 30.84
C ASP A 1120 26.29 10.01 32.16
N GLY A 1121 25.96 8.86 32.77
CA GLY A 1121 25.28 8.79 34.07
C GLY A 1121 23.78 8.48 33.97
N VAL A 1122 23.07 8.73 35.06
CA VAL A 1122 21.66 8.36 35.25
C VAL A 1122 20.81 9.62 35.36
N ALA A 1123 19.63 9.63 34.75
CA ALA A 1123 18.69 10.76 34.83
C ALA A 1123 18.30 11.06 36.30
N GLU A 1124 18.14 12.32 36.68
CA GLU A 1124 17.91 12.70 38.08
C GLU A 1124 16.42 12.63 38.45
N GLY A 1125 15.97 11.44 38.87
CA GLY A 1125 14.62 11.23 39.40
C GLY A 1125 13.50 11.24 38.35
N SER A 1126 12.30 11.66 38.75
CA SER A 1126 11.09 11.61 37.90
C SER A 1126 10.52 13.01 37.59
N PHE A 1127 10.80 13.50 36.37
CA PHE A 1127 10.35 14.80 35.86
C PHE A 1127 8.82 14.90 35.62
N GLY A 1128 8.04 13.88 35.98
CA GLY A 1128 6.60 13.81 35.73
C GLY A 1128 5.80 14.91 36.43
N MET A 1129 6.25 15.38 37.60
CA MET A 1129 5.59 16.45 38.35
C MET A 1129 5.75 17.81 37.67
N HIS A 1130 6.95 18.14 37.19
CA HIS A 1130 7.21 19.34 36.40
C HIS A 1130 6.53 19.27 35.03
N CYS A 1131 6.50 18.09 34.38
CA CYS A 1131 5.71 17.90 33.16
C CYS A 1131 4.21 18.13 33.39
N ALA A 1132 3.66 17.66 34.52
CA ALA A 1132 2.28 17.96 34.90
C ALA A 1132 2.03 19.48 35.09
N ALA A 1133 2.99 20.22 35.65
CA ALA A 1133 2.91 21.67 35.78
C ALA A 1133 2.88 22.37 34.41
N MET A 1134 3.75 21.95 33.48
CA MET A 1134 3.75 22.48 32.10
C MET A 1134 2.45 22.15 31.34
N CYS A 1135 1.81 21.02 31.62
CA CYS A 1135 0.48 20.69 31.11
C CYS A 1135 -0.68 21.46 31.77
N GLY A 1136 -0.40 22.40 32.68
CA GLY A 1136 -1.42 23.21 33.36
C GLY A 1136 -2.22 22.48 34.44
N ILE A 1137 -1.73 21.33 34.93
CA ILE A 1137 -2.40 20.61 36.02
C ILE A 1137 -2.30 21.45 37.31
N PRO A 1138 -3.39 21.64 38.08
CA PRO A 1138 -3.37 22.52 39.24
C PRO A 1138 -2.32 22.11 40.28
N ASN A 1139 -1.47 23.05 40.71
CA ASN A 1139 -0.37 22.82 41.66
C ASN A 1139 -0.77 21.95 42.86
N LYS A 1140 -1.94 22.20 43.46
CA LYS A 1140 -2.48 21.41 44.60
C LYS A 1140 -2.60 19.89 44.35
N VAL A 1141 -2.69 19.45 43.10
CA VAL A 1141 -2.64 18.03 42.70
C VAL A 1141 -1.18 17.56 42.63
N ILE A 1142 -0.31 18.37 42.02
CA ILE A 1142 1.12 18.10 41.85
C ILE A 1142 1.82 18.02 43.21
N ASP A 1143 1.61 18.99 44.10
CA ASP A 1143 2.18 19.03 45.45
C ASP A 1143 1.81 17.78 46.26
N ARG A 1144 0.59 17.24 46.06
CA ARG A 1144 0.14 15.99 46.69
C ARG A 1144 0.76 14.75 46.06
N ALA A 1145 0.88 14.73 44.73
CA ALA A 1145 1.51 13.65 43.99
C ALA A 1145 3.02 13.56 44.31
N GLU A 1146 3.68 14.69 44.53
CA GLU A 1146 5.08 14.78 44.94
C GLU A 1146 5.30 14.24 46.36
N VAL A 1147 4.44 14.62 47.33
CA VAL A 1147 4.45 14.03 48.68
C VAL A 1147 4.27 12.51 48.62
N ALA A 1148 3.28 12.04 47.87
CA ALA A 1148 3.03 10.61 47.69
C ALA A 1148 4.21 9.88 47.03
N ALA A 1149 4.85 10.47 46.02
CA ALA A 1149 6.03 9.90 45.36
C ALA A 1149 7.20 9.73 46.35
N ARG A 1150 7.50 10.74 47.17
CA ARG A 1150 8.53 10.68 48.21
C ARG A 1150 8.23 9.61 49.28
N GLU A 1151 6.96 9.47 49.68
CA GLU A 1151 6.52 8.43 50.62
C GLU A 1151 6.67 7.01 50.04
N TRP A 1152 6.34 6.82 48.76
CA TRP A 1152 6.49 5.55 48.05
C TRP A 1152 7.96 5.19 47.79
N GLU A 1153 8.82 6.15 47.45
CA GLU A 1153 10.26 5.93 47.40
C GLU A 1153 10.81 5.48 48.76
N HIS A 1154 10.35 6.08 49.86
CA HIS A 1154 10.83 5.78 51.20
C HIS A 1154 10.29 4.45 51.77
N THR A 1155 9.17 3.95 51.24
CA THR A 1155 8.58 2.64 51.64
C THR A 1155 8.88 1.50 50.67
N SER A 1156 9.46 1.78 49.50
CA SER A 1156 9.86 0.77 48.53
C SER A 1156 11.01 -0.11 49.03
N ARG A 1157 10.78 -1.42 49.10
CA ARG A 1157 11.81 -2.43 49.43
C ARG A 1157 13.03 -2.40 48.50
N LEU A 1158 12.89 -1.89 47.27
CA LEU A 1158 14.05 -1.72 46.38
C LEU A 1158 15.04 -0.70 46.96
N LYS A 1159 14.57 0.37 47.61
CA LYS A 1159 15.44 1.34 48.29
C LYS A 1159 16.17 0.70 49.47
N GLU A 1160 15.48 -0.13 50.25
CA GLU A 1160 16.08 -0.91 51.34
C GLU A 1160 17.12 -1.94 50.84
N SER A 1161 17.07 -2.34 49.56
CA SER A 1161 18.10 -3.16 48.91
C SER A 1161 19.24 -2.32 48.32
N LEU A 1162 18.93 -1.17 47.71
CA LEU A 1162 19.91 -0.18 47.22
C LEU A 1162 20.80 0.36 48.35
N ASP A 1163 20.24 0.67 49.51
CA ASP A 1163 21.00 1.18 50.65
C ASP A 1163 21.86 0.07 51.30
N LYS A 1164 21.48 -1.20 51.14
CA LYS A 1164 22.37 -2.36 51.44
C LYS A 1164 23.43 -2.59 50.37
N ALA A 1165 23.17 -2.24 49.11
CA ALA A 1165 24.20 -2.23 48.07
C ALA A 1165 25.25 -1.15 48.33
N ARG A 1166 24.81 0.05 48.71
CA ARG A 1166 25.68 1.16 49.14
C ARG A 1166 26.47 0.87 50.42
N SER A 1167 26.15 -0.18 51.18
CA SER A 1167 26.94 -0.59 52.36
C SER A 1167 28.03 -1.63 52.06
N GLY A 1168 28.26 -1.99 50.79
CA GLY A 1168 29.44 -2.75 50.36
C GLY A 1168 29.42 -4.25 50.67
N CYS A 1169 28.24 -4.83 50.93
CA CYS A 1169 28.07 -6.27 51.20
C CYS A 1169 26.99 -6.91 50.30
N TYR A 1170 26.79 -6.37 49.09
CA TYR A 1170 25.79 -6.84 48.13
C TYR A 1170 26.44 -7.26 46.81
N ILE A 1171 26.36 -8.55 46.49
CA ILE A 1171 26.69 -9.07 45.17
C ILE A 1171 25.41 -8.98 44.32
N PRO A 1172 25.42 -8.32 43.15
CA PRO A 1172 24.26 -8.26 42.25
C PRO A 1172 23.68 -9.64 41.92
N LEU A 1173 22.37 -9.73 41.70
CA LEU A 1173 21.69 -11.01 41.48
C LEU A 1173 22.15 -11.70 40.19
N GLY A 1174 22.55 -10.93 39.17
CA GLY A 1174 23.19 -11.44 37.96
C GLY A 1174 24.51 -12.16 38.25
N VAL A 1175 25.41 -11.50 38.98
CA VAL A 1175 26.71 -12.09 39.39
C VAL A 1175 26.53 -13.32 40.29
N GLN A 1176 25.53 -13.34 41.17
CA GLN A 1176 25.18 -14.54 41.93
C GLN A 1176 24.64 -15.67 41.03
N SER A 1177 23.84 -15.33 40.02
CA SER A 1177 23.34 -16.28 39.02
C SER A 1177 24.47 -16.88 38.19
N ASP A 1178 25.41 -16.06 37.72
CA ASP A 1178 26.57 -16.49 36.95
C ASP A 1178 27.49 -17.41 37.75
N VAL A 1179 27.84 -17.05 38.99
CA VAL A 1179 28.58 -17.95 39.87
C VAL A 1179 27.81 -19.26 40.09
N SER A 1180 26.49 -19.20 40.22
CA SER A 1180 25.63 -20.39 40.33
C SER A 1180 25.53 -21.20 39.03
N TRP A 1181 25.68 -20.58 37.86
CA TRP A 1181 25.68 -21.23 36.55
C TRP A 1181 27.03 -21.87 36.26
N VAL A 1182 28.13 -21.13 36.42
CA VAL A 1182 29.52 -21.64 36.31
C VAL A 1182 29.75 -22.82 37.25
N LEU A 1183 29.23 -22.78 38.49
CA LEU A 1183 29.31 -23.92 39.43
C LEU A 1183 28.44 -25.14 39.06
N LYS A 1184 27.52 -25.01 38.09
CA LYS A 1184 26.73 -26.13 37.54
C LYS A 1184 27.30 -26.64 36.22
N GLU A 1185 27.75 -25.76 35.33
CA GLU A 1185 28.41 -26.16 34.08
C GLU A 1185 29.81 -26.73 34.31
N ALA A 1186 30.49 -26.35 35.41
CA ALA A 1186 31.69 -27.07 35.86
C ALA A 1186 31.42 -28.52 36.35
N LEU A 1187 30.16 -28.98 36.26
CA LEU A 1187 29.72 -30.35 36.51
C LEU A 1187 29.00 -30.98 35.29
N SER A 1188 28.87 -30.27 34.16
CA SER A 1188 28.39 -30.79 32.87
C SER A 1188 29.57 -31.19 31.97
N GLU A 1189 29.31 -31.90 30.86
CA GLU A 1189 30.36 -32.25 29.88
C GLU A 1189 30.60 -31.16 28.84
N ASP A 1190 29.68 -30.19 28.70
CA ASP A 1190 29.70 -29.15 27.65
C ASP A 1190 30.64 -27.96 27.97
N GLY A 1191 30.87 -27.67 29.25
CA GLY A 1191 31.83 -26.66 29.72
C GLY A 1191 31.32 -25.21 29.72
N VAL A 1192 32.15 -24.31 30.25
CA VAL A 1192 31.80 -22.89 30.47
C VAL A 1192 32.32 -22.02 29.32
N GLU A 1193 31.46 -21.16 28.77
CA GLU A 1193 31.88 -20.15 27.78
C GLU A 1193 32.93 -19.19 28.36
N GLU A 1194 34.11 -19.15 27.73
CA GLU A 1194 35.25 -18.32 28.16
C GLU A 1194 34.89 -16.82 28.21
N ARG A 1195 33.98 -16.34 27.35
CA ARG A 1195 33.49 -14.96 27.39
C ARG A 1195 32.77 -14.64 28.69
N GLY A 1196 31.77 -15.46 29.06
CA GLY A 1196 31.00 -15.28 30.29
C GLY A 1196 31.90 -15.32 31.53
N LEU A 1197 32.85 -16.25 31.57
CA LEU A 1197 33.86 -16.33 32.64
C LEU A 1197 34.70 -15.04 32.74
N ASN A 1198 35.17 -14.50 31.62
CA ASN A 1198 35.96 -13.26 31.59
C ASN A 1198 35.15 -12.01 31.99
N VAL A 1199 33.88 -11.91 31.57
CA VAL A 1199 32.98 -10.83 32.01
C VAL A 1199 32.72 -10.94 33.51
N LEU A 1200 32.44 -12.14 34.02
CA LEU A 1200 32.23 -12.42 35.44
C LEU A 1200 33.47 -12.08 36.28
N MET A 1201 34.67 -12.45 35.83
CA MET A 1201 35.93 -12.09 36.51
C MET A 1201 36.14 -10.58 36.59
N LYS A 1202 35.84 -9.84 35.52
CA LYS A 1202 35.89 -8.36 35.52
C LYS A 1202 34.82 -7.76 36.42
N ALA A 1203 33.60 -8.28 36.41
CA ALA A 1203 32.51 -7.82 37.29
C ALA A 1203 32.86 -8.02 38.77
N ILE A 1204 33.41 -9.19 39.14
CA ILE A 1204 33.88 -9.47 40.52
C ILE A 1204 35.06 -8.58 40.91
N ALA A 1205 35.92 -8.16 39.97
CA ALA A 1205 37.02 -7.23 40.23
C ALA A 1205 36.58 -5.76 40.35
N ASN A 1206 35.35 -5.43 39.96
CA ASN A 1206 34.75 -4.09 40.04
C ASN A 1206 33.83 -3.89 41.27
N LEU A 1207 33.60 -4.94 42.07
CA LEU A 1207 32.74 -4.95 43.27
C LEU A 1207 33.55 -4.77 44.57
#